data_AF-A0A1Y2WDF5-F1
#
_entry.id   AF-A0A1Y2WDF5-F1
#
_cell.length_a   1.000
_cell.length_b   1.000
_cell.length_c   1.000
_cell.angle_alpha   90.00
_cell.angle_beta   90.00
_cell.angle_gamma   90.00
#
_symmetry.space_group_name_H-M   'P 1'
#
loop_
_entity.id
_entity.type
_entity.pdbx_description
1 polymer ?
#
loop_
_entity_poly.entity_id
_entity_poly.type
_entity_poly.pdbx_seq_one_letter_code
_entity_poly.pdbx_strand_id
1 'polypeptide(L)'
;MPLLYRHICDLLQNLDDESRKQKQKQTPAKTIIETWFRKHRSRLDKSDNDASAILSTLLPQRRTDRVYRIQAPTLESIFGKALLLGSSRVQELRRHKTPGSGVDLADCIESILLRTPNPSDGSNEPTVKEIDDVLNSIAAASIFSSPSVRAQSRSSEGRNESVANIYRRLTPRDAKWFTRLVLKNYQRVVMDERLIFRCYHPLLPQIMKIRDDFSSAVAFLQHVTRSPQDHSAIASIFRPSLGTKVGRQPWLKGRSIKHCLDMGGAREMSCELKMDGEYCQIHIDLRKPHSPIQIFSKSGKDSTADRKGLHQQIRDSLRLGTPDCPIQTGCILEGELVVFSDENNKVLPFYEIRKHVTRSGIPIGTSRDSPPRVDEHLMIVYYDVLMIDKESLLATRQSERFRRLSELIECRQGYAELVQRETISFARPSAALKLREAFARCIVSRAEGLVLKPNEPYFDFGGTAQRSFGCFNIKLKKEYLQGWGDVGDFAAVGASYDAAKAKEYKIPKIKIKWTHFFIGCLDNKEKAKEGIEKPRFVITNVVELSEDLLEILMTQRFTSPVSFDKNRSLILDFDREAVDKQPTVVFEDPLVFDMRCFSFDKRQNTTFWSMRFPSVSKIHNDRTYWDTITFDELQELAAKATETPDEEDSQEMRQWISALEKADPGGRAVDALTQESSSTETRASPTSSRIEYAQRSPHSNATRKRPAPDMEVYANKTQRLSNTTQAHPDPANRLTAVLSPVRIRQPLSQIDANPRARVPSCSLSSSDTTQQSTSNDCYSSFGSSGVIVDETTPPSSSTGECGVSKQHGATHRCSLAGKKCRLHGYSILLAPCIAHYPWLTEDLFGKHGIDDFLVDPNSWSQIAMPRYAERWDSSSRQMKKVRIRKICLVESRRLDATMSFYGKIEAAGLARKNGEREWVGVYDWRLIQDLSDLESGKQKPGEMDPWKKHHVGIA
;
A
#
# COMPACT_ATOMS: atom_id res chain seq x y z
N MET A 1 -29.89 17.89 18.97
CA MET A 1 -28.60 17.83 19.66
C MET A 1 -27.67 17.06 18.76
N PRO A 2 -26.73 17.77 18.10
CA PRO A 2 -25.74 17.19 17.21
C PRO A 2 -24.90 16.12 17.91
N LEU A 3 -24.26 15.27 17.12
CA LEU A 3 -23.37 14.23 17.63
C LEU A 3 -22.16 14.88 18.32
N LEU A 4 -22.01 14.60 19.61
CA LEU A 4 -20.86 15.04 20.40
C LEU A 4 -19.60 14.27 20.02
N TYR A 5 -18.46 14.95 20.02
CA TYR A 5 -17.17 14.35 19.66
C TYR A 5 -16.79 13.18 20.56
N ARG A 6 -17.10 13.28 21.86
CA ARG A 6 -16.85 12.23 22.85
C ARG A 6 -17.37 10.85 22.44
N HIS A 7 -18.45 10.78 21.64
CA HIS A 7 -19.00 9.51 21.19
C HIS A 7 -18.13 8.83 20.15
N ILE A 8 -17.47 9.60 19.27
CA ILE A 8 -16.46 9.05 18.37
C ILE A 8 -15.22 8.63 19.17
N CYS A 9 -14.83 9.41 20.18
CA CYS A 9 -13.75 9.03 21.08
C CYS A 9 -14.04 7.75 21.87
N ASP A 10 -15.29 7.50 22.28
CA ASP A 10 -15.70 6.25 22.92
C ASP A 10 -15.43 5.05 21.99
N LEU A 11 -15.75 5.18 20.69
CA LEU A 11 -15.48 4.15 19.69
C LEU A 11 -13.96 3.93 19.52
N LEU A 12 -13.22 5.01 19.31
CA LEU A 12 -11.76 4.94 19.11
C LEU A 12 -11.06 4.35 20.33
N GLN A 13 -11.48 4.73 21.53
CA GLN A 13 -10.93 4.20 22.77
C GLN A 13 -11.21 2.70 22.92
N ASN A 14 -12.45 2.26 22.68
CA ASN A 14 -12.81 0.86 22.76
C ASN A 14 -12.00 0.00 21.76
N LEU A 15 -11.81 0.51 20.54
CA LEU A 15 -10.96 -0.15 19.54
C LEU A 15 -9.48 -0.24 19.97
N ASP A 16 -8.93 0.82 20.57
CA ASP A 16 -7.55 0.81 21.09
C ASP A 16 -7.41 -0.17 22.25
N ASP A 17 -8.33 -0.15 23.21
CA ASP A 17 -8.32 -1.02 24.39
C ASP A 17 -8.40 -2.50 24.00
N GLU A 18 -9.29 -2.84 23.06
CA GLU A 18 -9.41 -4.19 22.51
C GLU A 18 -8.17 -4.61 21.73
N SER A 19 -7.55 -3.69 20.97
CA SER A 19 -6.32 -3.99 20.23
C SER A 19 -5.13 -4.39 21.13
N ARG A 20 -5.17 -4.00 22.41
CA ARG A 20 -4.12 -4.28 23.41
C ARG A 20 -4.31 -5.61 24.13
N LYS A 21 -5.49 -6.23 24.05
CA LYS A 21 -5.75 -7.54 24.68
C LYS A 21 -5.05 -8.65 23.90
N GLN A 22 -4.89 -9.83 24.52
CA GLN A 22 -4.44 -11.02 23.81
C GLN A 22 -5.48 -11.42 22.76
N LYS A 23 -5.06 -11.81 21.54
CA LYS A 23 -5.95 -12.12 20.39
C LYS A 23 -7.17 -12.98 20.75
N GLN A 24 -6.98 -14.00 21.60
CA GLN A 24 -8.05 -14.92 22.03
C GLN A 24 -9.16 -14.26 22.86
N LYS A 25 -8.88 -13.10 23.47
CA LYS A 25 -9.80 -12.34 24.33
C LYS A 25 -10.29 -11.04 23.68
N GLN A 26 -9.90 -10.78 22.43
CA GLN A 26 -10.27 -9.56 21.71
C GLN A 26 -11.68 -9.67 21.17
N THR A 27 -12.48 -8.64 21.40
CA THR A 27 -13.70 -8.44 20.62
C THR A 27 -13.30 -8.01 19.21
N PRO A 28 -13.82 -8.64 18.14
CA PRO A 28 -13.51 -8.23 16.78
C PRO A 28 -13.87 -6.76 16.54
N ALA A 29 -12.96 -5.99 15.93
CA ALA A 29 -13.16 -4.58 15.60
C ALA A 29 -14.47 -4.32 14.83
N LYS A 30 -14.81 -5.25 13.93
CA LYS A 30 -16.08 -5.24 13.18
C LYS A 30 -17.30 -5.16 14.11
N THR A 31 -17.35 -6.02 15.13
CA THR A 31 -18.45 -6.09 16.09
C THR A 31 -18.58 -4.80 16.90
N ILE A 32 -17.44 -4.22 17.31
CA ILE A 32 -17.39 -2.96 18.06
C ILE A 32 -17.97 -1.82 17.22
N ILE A 33 -17.51 -1.71 15.96
CA ILE A 33 -17.98 -0.69 15.01
C ILE A 33 -19.48 -0.85 14.76
N GLU A 34 -19.94 -2.06 14.37
CA GLU A 34 -21.36 -2.31 14.09
C GLU A 34 -22.26 -2.01 15.29
N THR A 35 -21.82 -2.37 16.50
CA THR A 35 -22.55 -2.08 17.74
C THR A 35 -22.61 -0.59 18.04
N TRP A 36 -21.51 0.14 17.83
CA TRP A 36 -21.48 1.59 18.01
C TRP A 36 -22.44 2.31 17.05
N PHE A 37 -22.42 1.95 15.76
CA PHE A 37 -23.35 2.52 14.77
C PHE A 37 -24.81 2.23 15.13
N ARG A 38 -25.12 1.00 15.58
CA ARG A 38 -26.46 0.64 16.04
C ARG A 38 -26.89 1.47 17.25
N LYS A 39 -25.99 1.62 18.24
CA LYS A 39 -26.23 2.42 19.46
C LYS A 39 -26.48 3.90 19.15
N HIS A 40 -25.77 4.47 18.19
CA HIS A 40 -25.84 5.90 17.85
C HIS A 40 -26.73 6.23 16.65
N ARG A 41 -27.44 5.24 16.06
CA ARG A 41 -28.27 5.39 14.85
C ARG A 41 -29.23 6.57 14.91
N SER A 42 -30.02 6.66 15.98
CA SER A 42 -31.00 7.74 16.19
C SER A 42 -30.39 9.14 16.28
N ARG A 43 -29.11 9.25 16.63
CA ARG A 43 -28.37 10.52 16.59
C ARG A 43 -27.85 10.76 15.17
N LEU A 44 -27.20 9.77 14.58
CA LEU A 44 -26.63 9.87 13.22
C LEU A 44 -27.66 10.27 12.16
N ASP A 45 -28.93 9.87 12.31
CA ASP A 45 -30.02 10.17 11.37
C ASP A 45 -30.65 11.56 11.55
N LYS A 46 -30.31 12.32 12.60
CA LYS A 46 -30.87 13.65 12.80
C LYS A 46 -30.40 14.62 11.72
N SER A 47 -31.30 15.48 11.26
CA SER A 47 -31.03 16.49 10.22
C SER A 47 -30.04 17.58 10.64
N ASP A 48 -29.83 17.77 11.95
CA ASP A 48 -28.85 18.73 12.50
C ASP A 48 -27.40 18.21 12.42
N ASN A 49 -27.19 16.95 12.03
CA ASN A 49 -25.85 16.36 11.89
C ASN A 49 -25.27 16.53 10.49
N ASP A 50 -23.98 16.84 10.48
CA ASP A 50 -23.17 16.86 9.27
C ASP A 50 -22.52 15.49 9.06
N ALA A 51 -23.05 14.72 8.12
CA ALA A 51 -22.54 13.41 7.76
C ALA A 51 -21.09 13.47 7.24
N SER A 52 -20.74 14.51 6.49
CA SER A 52 -19.40 14.71 5.97
C SER A 52 -18.42 15.00 7.11
N ALA A 53 -18.81 15.76 8.13
CA ALA A 53 -18.02 15.96 9.35
C ALA A 53 -17.80 14.65 10.13
N ILE A 54 -18.84 13.82 10.25
CA ILE A 54 -18.74 12.51 10.92
C ILE A 54 -17.79 11.57 10.17
N LEU A 55 -17.95 11.44 8.84
CA LEU A 55 -17.08 10.60 8.00
C LEU A 55 -15.64 11.14 7.98
N SER A 56 -15.45 12.47 7.95
CA SER A 56 -14.14 13.11 8.02
C SER A 56 -13.43 12.85 9.34
N THR A 57 -14.19 12.77 10.44
CA THR A 57 -13.66 12.45 11.75
C THR A 57 -13.34 10.96 11.86
N LEU A 58 -14.21 10.05 11.37
CA LEU A 58 -13.94 8.61 11.43
C LEU A 58 -12.81 8.17 10.49
N LEU A 59 -12.65 8.84 9.35
CA LEU A 59 -11.71 8.49 8.27
C LEU A 59 -10.89 9.72 7.83
N PRO A 60 -10.07 10.33 8.71
CA PRO A 60 -9.37 11.58 8.40
C PRO A 60 -8.37 11.46 7.25
N GLN A 61 -7.83 10.27 7.00
CA GLN A 61 -6.94 9.96 5.88
C GLN A 61 -7.62 10.13 4.51
N ARG A 62 -8.96 10.09 4.46
CA ARG A 62 -9.75 10.30 3.25
C ARG A 62 -9.88 11.79 2.88
N ARG A 63 -9.56 12.70 3.79
CA ARG A 63 -9.57 14.15 3.55
C ARG A 63 -8.24 14.65 3.01
N THR A 64 -7.78 14.10 1.89
CA THR A 64 -6.54 14.52 1.21
C THR A 64 -6.63 15.94 0.63
N ASP A 65 -7.85 16.45 0.48
CA ASP A 65 -8.20 17.81 0.08
C ASP A 65 -7.86 18.87 1.15
N ARG A 66 -7.80 18.48 2.44
CA ARG A 66 -7.51 19.38 3.57
C ARG A 66 -6.07 19.23 4.05
N VAL A 67 -5.24 20.26 3.96
CA VAL A 67 -3.87 20.24 4.50
C VAL A 67 -3.73 21.21 5.66
N TYR A 68 -3.51 20.70 6.87
CA TYR A 68 -3.51 21.54 8.08
C TYR A 68 -2.19 22.28 8.35
N ARG A 69 -1.06 21.82 7.80
CA ARG A 69 0.29 22.31 8.13
C ARG A 69 0.69 22.17 9.61
N ILE A 70 0.04 21.26 10.34
CA ILE A 70 0.31 21.01 11.75
C ILE A 70 0.95 19.63 11.89
N GLN A 71 2.19 19.60 12.34
CA GLN A 71 2.95 18.39 12.65
C GLN A 71 3.16 18.28 14.18
N ALA A 72 3.59 17.12 14.67
CA ALA A 72 3.73 16.86 16.11
C ALA A 72 4.48 17.97 16.88
N PRO A 73 5.63 18.52 16.40
CA PRO A 73 6.30 19.62 17.11
C PRO A 73 5.50 20.92 17.16
N THR A 74 4.71 21.21 16.12
CA THR A 74 3.85 22.40 16.08
C THR A 74 2.66 22.22 17.01
N LEU A 75 2.04 21.03 17.01
CA LEU A 75 0.92 20.69 17.87
C LEU A 75 1.33 20.65 19.35
N GLU A 76 2.52 20.10 19.65
CA GLU A 76 3.17 20.18 20.96
C GLU A 76 3.23 21.64 21.45
N SER A 77 3.71 22.55 20.58
CA SER A 77 3.77 23.97 20.93
C SER A 77 2.40 24.63 21.08
N ILE A 78 1.41 24.25 20.26
CA ILE A 78 0.04 24.79 20.37
C ILE A 78 -0.56 24.36 21.71
N PHE A 79 -0.51 23.06 22.02
CA PHE A 79 -1.03 22.52 23.27
C PHE A 79 -0.33 23.08 24.50
N GLY A 80 1.01 23.13 24.48
CA GLY A 80 1.80 23.67 25.60
C GLY A 80 1.46 25.13 25.91
N LYS A 81 1.21 25.95 24.88
CA LYS A 81 0.76 27.34 25.03
C LYS A 81 -0.71 27.42 25.46
N ALA A 82 -1.57 26.58 24.91
CA ALA A 82 -3.01 26.57 25.22
C ALA A 82 -3.29 26.40 26.72
N LEU A 83 -2.50 25.56 27.38
CA LEU A 83 -2.61 25.25 28.82
C LEU A 83 -1.54 25.92 29.68
N LEU A 84 -0.78 26.87 29.14
CA LEU A 84 0.26 27.62 29.86
C LEU A 84 1.24 26.71 30.64
N LEU A 85 1.71 25.64 30.00
CA LEU A 85 2.55 24.63 30.66
C LEU A 85 3.92 25.20 31.07
N GLY A 86 4.29 25.05 32.33
CA GLY A 86 5.64 25.32 32.82
C GLY A 86 6.69 24.32 32.32
N SER A 87 7.97 24.65 32.50
CA SER A 87 9.11 23.90 31.93
C SER A 87 9.11 22.40 32.23
N SER A 88 8.76 22.00 33.46
CA SER A 88 8.70 20.59 33.87
C SER A 88 7.62 19.81 33.10
N ARG A 89 6.44 20.41 32.89
CA ARG A 89 5.34 19.79 32.15
C ARG A 89 5.60 19.78 30.64
N VAL A 90 6.31 20.77 30.12
CA VAL A 90 6.81 20.74 28.74
C VAL A 90 7.81 19.59 28.54
N GLN A 91 8.63 19.28 29.54
CA GLN A 91 9.51 18.11 29.50
C GLN A 91 8.71 16.79 29.51
N GLU A 92 7.65 16.70 30.32
CA GLU A 92 6.72 15.56 30.30
C GLU A 92 6.05 15.40 28.92
N LEU A 93 5.61 16.50 28.31
CA LEU A 93 5.01 16.51 26.98
C LEU A 93 5.99 15.96 25.92
N ARG A 94 7.28 16.29 26.07
CA ARG A 94 8.36 15.86 25.16
C ARG A 94 8.83 14.43 25.38
N ARG A 95 8.30 13.69 26.36
CA ARG A 95 8.65 12.28 26.61
C ARG A 95 8.44 11.38 25.40
N HIS A 96 7.48 11.70 24.53
CA HIS A 96 7.28 10.99 23.26
C HIS A 96 8.51 11.02 22.34
N LYS A 97 9.43 11.98 22.50
CA LYS A 97 10.68 12.04 21.72
C LYS A 97 11.77 11.13 22.27
N THR A 98 11.59 10.57 23.47
CA THR A 98 12.57 9.69 24.10
C THR A 98 12.48 8.29 23.49
N PRO A 99 13.58 7.76 22.89
CA PRO A 99 13.64 6.39 22.39
C PRO A 99 13.24 5.36 23.43
N GLY A 100 12.40 4.39 23.05
CA GLY A 100 11.93 3.33 23.95
C GLY A 100 10.88 3.77 24.98
N SER A 101 10.35 5.00 24.89
CA SER A 101 9.29 5.49 25.79
C SER A 101 7.96 4.77 25.62
N GLY A 102 7.69 4.24 24.42
CA GLY A 102 6.45 3.54 24.09
C GLY A 102 5.21 4.43 24.00
N VAL A 103 5.37 5.76 24.01
CA VAL A 103 4.26 6.73 23.95
C VAL A 103 4.39 7.68 22.77
N ASP A 104 3.25 8.15 22.26
CA ASP A 104 3.18 9.22 21.27
C ASP A 104 2.82 10.57 21.92
N LEU A 105 2.80 11.65 21.12
CA LEU A 105 2.40 12.99 21.59
C LEU A 105 1.00 12.97 22.23
N ALA A 106 0.09 12.16 21.69
CA ALA A 106 -1.29 12.10 22.15
C ALA A 106 -1.42 11.47 23.54
N ASP A 107 -0.65 10.42 23.86
CA ASP A 107 -0.60 9.86 25.21
C ASP A 107 0.07 10.82 26.20
N CYS A 108 1.09 11.59 25.76
CA CYS A 108 1.71 12.62 26.58
C CYS A 108 0.70 13.72 26.94
N ILE A 109 -0.13 14.15 25.98
CA ILE A 109 -1.22 15.10 26.21
C ILE A 109 -2.26 14.53 27.18
N GLU A 110 -2.67 13.28 26.99
CA GLU A 110 -3.60 12.59 27.91
C GLU A 110 -3.04 12.54 29.34
N SER A 111 -1.78 12.13 29.50
CA SER A 111 -1.09 12.07 30.81
C SER A 111 -1.09 13.42 31.54
N ILE A 112 -0.80 14.50 30.80
CA ILE A 112 -0.82 15.86 31.35
C ILE A 112 -2.23 16.23 31.82
N LEU A 113 -3.26 15.99 31.01
CA LEU A 113 -4.63 16.32 31.35
C LEU A 113 -5.22 15.41 32.44
N LEU A 114 -4.75 14.17 32.60
CA LEU A 114 -5.14 13.32 33.74
C LEU A 114 -4.66 13.91 35.08
N ARG A 115 -3.50 14.57 35.09
CA ARG A 115 -2.95 15.22 36.30
C ARG A 115 -3.50 16.62 36.55
N THR A 116 -3.87 17.33 35.48
CA THR A 116 -4.49 18.65 35.58
C THR A 116 -5.63 18.72 34.58
N PRO A 117 -6.81 18.19 34.96
CA PRO A 117 -7.97 18.19 34.08
C PRO A 117 -8.42 19.59 33.75
N ASN A 118 -8.99 19.76 32.55
CA ASN A 118 -9.69 20.97 32.19
C ASN A 118 -10.96 21.13 33.06
N PRO A 119 -11.44 22.36 33.29
CA PRO A 119 -12.73 22.60 33.95
C PRO A 119 -13.85 21.85 33.23
N SER A 120 -14.70 21.17 33.98
CA SER A 120 -15.83 20.39 33.44
C SER A 120 -17.15 21.04 33.87
N ASP A 121 -17.77 21.83 32.98
CA ASP A 121 -19.10 22.41 33.21
C ASP A 121 -20.23 21.65 32.49
N GLY A 122 -19.91 20.58 31.74
CA GLY A 122 -20.86 19.69 31.04
C GLY A 122 -21.69 20.34 29.91
N SER A 123 -21.72 21.67 29.86
CA SER A 123 -22.53 22.47 28.95
C SER A 123 -21.77 22.92 27.70
N ASN A 124 -20.43 22.79 27.69
CA ASN A 124 -19.57 23.27 26.62
C ASN A 124 -18.80 22.16 25.86
N GLU A 125 -19.33 20.92 25.82
CA GLU A 125 -18.68 19.82 25.09
C GLU A 125 -18.69 20.04 23.57
N PRO A 126 -17.56 19.86 22.86
CA PRO A 126 -17.51 20.11 21.43
C PRO A 126 -18.27 19.06 20.62
N THR A 127 -19.00 19.54 19.62
CA THR A 127 -19.67 18.67 18.64
C THR A 127 -18.70 18.21 17.55
N VAL A 128 -19.04 17.12 16.86
CA VAL A 128 -18.26 16.65 15.70
C VAL A 128 -18.21 17.70 14.60
N LYS A 129 -19.32 18.39 14.35
CA LYS A 129 -19.40 19.48 13.36
C LYS A 129 -18.47 20.63 13.71
N GLU A 130 -18.48 21.05 14.97
CA GLU A 130 -17.61 22.13 15.46
C GLU A 130 -16.12 21.81 15.24
N ILE A 131 -15.70 20.58 15.56
CA ILE A 131 -14.34 20.13 15.31
C ILE A 131 -14.01 20.14 13.82
N ASP A 132 -14.92 19.66 12.97
CA ASP A 132 -14.72 19.67 11.52
C ASP A 132 -14.60 21.10 10.97
N ASP A 133 -15.42 22.04 11.45
CA ASP A 133 -15.40 23.45 11.07
C ASP A 133 -14.03 24.10 11.43
N VAL A 134 -13.51 23.83 12.62
CA VAL A 134 -12.18 24.31 13.05
C VAL A 134 -11.07 23.74 12.15
N LEU A 135 -11.09 22.43 11.89
CA LEU A 135 -10.11 21.78 11.02
C LEU A 135 -10.21 22.28 9.57
N ASN A 136 -11.43 22.51 9.08
CA ASN A 136 -11.70 23.06 7.76
C ASN A 136 -11.17 24.49 7.64
N SER A 137 -11.35 25.34 8.65
CA SER A 137 -10.79 26.70 8.69
C SER A 137 -9.26 26.70 8.60
N ILE A 138 -8.60 25.81 9.35
CA ILE A 138 -7.14 25.66 9.27
C ILE A 138 -6.70 25.21 7.87
N ALA A 139 -7.42 24.25 7.28
CA ALA A 139 -7.15 23.77 5.94
C ALA A 139 -7.40 24.85 4.88
N ALA A 140 -8.46 25.65 4.99
CA ALA A 140 -8.79 26.70 4.04
C ALA A 140 -7.69 27.77 3.94
N ALA A 141 -7.01 28.05 5.06
CA ALA A 141 -5.87 28.96 5.11
C ALA A 141 -4.54 28.35 4.59
N SER A 142 -4.54 27.07 4.19
CA SER A 142 -3.37 26.40 3.63
C SER A 142 -3.40 26.45 2.12
N ILE A 143 -2.36 27.01 1.51
CA ILE A 143 -2.22 27.03 0.04
C ILE A 143 -2.16 25.61 -0.56
N PHE A 144 -1.88 24.59 0.27
CA PHE A 144 -1.79 23.19 -0.13
C PHE A 144 -3.08 22.40 -0.06
N SER A 145 -4.13 22.96 0.53
CA SER A 145 -5.46 22.38 0.43
C SER A 145 -5.98 22.50 -1.01
N SER A 146 -7.00 21.72 -1.36
CA SER A 146 -7.65 21.82 -2.67
C SER A 146 -8.22 23.24 -2.91
N PRO A 147 -8.37 23.67 -4.16
CA PRO A 147 -8.98 24.97 -4.47
C PRO A 147 -10.36 25.16 -3.83
N SER A 148 -11.19 24.11 -3.80
CA SER A 148 -12.53 24.13 -3.19
C SER A 148 -12.53 24.35 -1.68
N VAL A 149 -11.52 23.84 -0.96
CA VAL A 149 -11.35 24.08 0.48
C VAL A 149 -10.83 25.49 0.72
N ARG A 150 -9.86 25.97 -0.08
CA ARG A 150 -9.32 27.33 0.06
C ARG A 150 -10.34 28.43 -0.20
N ALA A 151 -11.27 28.18 -1.13
CA ALA A 151 -12.37 29.10 -1.43
C ALA A 151 -13.29 29.37 -0.23
N GLN A 152 -13.25 28.52 0.81
CA GLN A 152 -14.06 28.68 2.04
C GLN A 152 -13.36 29.53 3.12
N SER A 153 -12.16 30.04 2.84
CA SER A 153 -11.39 30.86 3.79
C SER A 153 -12.12 32.16 4.12
N ARG A 154 -12.48 32.36 5.39
CA ARG A 154 -13.21 33.56 5.87
C ARG A 154 -12.33 34.55 6.66
N SER A 155 -11.23 34.11 7.29
CA SER A 155 -10.17 34.97 7.86
C SER A 155 -8.92 34.14 8.21
N SER A 156 -7.75 34.79 8.37
CA SER A 156 -6.46 34.11 8.64
C SER A 156 -6.00 34.19 10.11
N GLU A 157 -6.72 34.95 10.93
CA GLU A 157 -6.36 35.26 12.32
C GLU A 157 -6.91 34.22 13.31
N GLY A 158 -6.18 33.92 14.38
CA GLY A 158 -6.65 33.04 15.46
C GLY A 158 -6.67 31.53 15.19
N ARG A 159 -5.99 31.02 14.15
CA ARG A 159 -5.99 29.56 13.81
C ARG A 159 -5.49 28.66 14.93
N ASN A 160 -4.32 28.96 15.47
CA ASN A 160 -3.76 28.20 16.60
C ASN A 160 -4.63 28.36 17.85
N GLU A 161 -5.28 29.52 18.00
CA GLU A 161 -6.19 29.80 19.10
C GLU A 161 -7.47 28.96 19.01
N SER A 162 -7.99 28.74 17.80
CA SER A 162 -9.16 27.87 17.59
C SER A 162 -8.86 26.42 18.00
N VAL A 163 -7.67 25.90 17.65
CA VAL A 163 -7.22 24.57 18.10
C VAL A 163 -7.00 24.55 19.61
N ALA A 164 -6.39 25.61 20.17
CA ALA A 164 -6.18 25.75 21.61
C ALA A 164 -7.51 25.75 22.38
N ASN A 165 -8.52 26.47 21.88
CA ASN A 165 -9.86 26.52 22.47
C ASN A 165 -10.51 25.13 22.54
N ILE A 166 -10.35 24.31 21.51
CA ILE A 166 -10.81 22.91 21.55
C ILE A 166 -10.07 22.14 22.66
N TYR A 167 -8.73 22.22 22.72
CA TYR A 167 -7.97 21.53 23.76
C TYR A 167 -8.34 21.91 25.20
N ARG A 168 -8.77 23.15 25.44
CA ARG A 168 -9.22 23.62 26.78
C ARG A 168 -10.57 23.03 27.21
N ARG A 169 -11.34 22.46 26.29
CA ARG A 169 -12.69 21.92 26.52
C ARG A 169 -12.74 20.39 26.48
N LEU A 170 -11.68 19.73 26.04
CA LEU A 170 -11.64 18.28 25.90
C LEU A 170 -11.27 17.60 27.21
N THR A 171 -11.86 16.42 27.44
CA THR A 171 -11.41 15.48 28.46
C THR A 171 -10.02 14.92 28.08
N PRO A 172 -9.26 14.33 29.03
CA PRO A 172 -7.93 13.78 28.72
C PRO A 172 -7.95 12.77 27.55
N ARG A 173 -8.94 11.87 27.57
CA ARG A 173 -9.14 10.86 26.52
C ARG A 173 -9.50 11.48 25.19
N ASP A 174 -10.40 12.46 25.17
CA ASP A 174 -10.84 13.05 23.91
C ASP A 174 -9.73 13.93 23.31
N ALA A 175 -8.91 14.58 24.14
CA ALA A 175 -7.71 15.31 23.71
C ALA A 175 -6.65 14.40 23.05
N LYS A 176 -6.48 13.17 23.53
CA LYS A 176 -5.65 12.15 22.85
C LYS A 176 -6.16 11.91 21.43
N TRP A 177 -7.44 11.63 21.28
CA TRP A 177 -8.02 11.32 19.97
C TRP A 177 -8.07 12.54 19.05
N PHE A 178 -8.25 13.73 19.60
CA PHE A 178 -8.18 14.97 18.83
C PHE A 178 -6.76 15.22 18.30
N THR A 179 -5.74 14.95 19.12
CA THR A 179 -4.33 15.02 18.69
C THR A 179 -4.07 14.09 17.50
N ARG A 180 -4.54 12.84 17.58
CA ARG A 180 -4.43 11.86 16.49
C ARG A 180 -5.24 12.26 15.24
N LEU A 181 -6.40 12.89 15.42
CA LEU A 181 -7.23 13.41 14.33
C LEU A 181 -6.54 14.57 13.59
N VAL A 182 -5.98 15.55 14.32
CA VAL A 182 -5.23 16.68 13.75
C VAL A 182 -4.01 16.18 12.96
N LEU A 183 -3.32 15.17 13.49
CA LEU A 183 -2.19 14.53 12.80
C LEU A 183 -2.61 13.50 11.74
N LYS A 184 -3.93 13.28 11.56
CA LYS A 184 -4.53 12.28 10.67
C LYS A 184 -3.98 10.86 10.82
N ASN A 185 -3.59 10.48 12.03
CA ASN A 185 -3.03 9.17 12.32
C ASN A 185 -3.60 8.60 13.64
N TYR A 186 -4.57 7.70 13.53
CA TYR A 186 -5.16 6.96 14.66
C TYR A 186 -4.30 5.82 15.20
N GLN A 187 -3.07 5.68 14.73
CA GLN A 187 -2.09 4.71 15.21
C GLN A 187 -2.61 3.27 15.02
N ARG A 188 -2.74 2.52 16.12
CA ARG A 188 -3.13 1.10 16.12
C ARG A 188 -4.60 0.88 15.77
N VAL A 189 -5.43 1.90 15.86
CA VAL A 189 -6.85 1.80 15.53
C VAL A 189 -7.03 1.85 14.03
N VAL A 190 -7.27 0.68 13.44
CA VAL A 190 -7.58 0.53 12.01
C VAL A 190 -9.10 0.52 11.83
N MET A 191 -9.62 1.54 11.16
CA MET A 191 -11.01 1.61 10.74
C MET A 191 -11.15 1.04 9.33
N ASP A 192 -11.90 -0.05 9.18
CA ASP A 192 -12.25 -0.57 7.86
C ASP A 192 -13.20 0.41 7.17
N GLU A 193 -12.69 1.12 6.16
CA GLU A 193 -13.43 2.13 5.41
C GLU A 193 -14.74 1.59 4.82
N ARG A 194 -14.72 0.39 4.24
CA ARG A 194 -15.91 -0.22 3.61
C ARG A 194 -16.95 -0.57 4.67
N LEU A 195 -16.52 -1.03 5.83
CA LEU A 195 -17.39 -1.28 6.98
C LEU A 195 -18.00 0.02 7.50
N ILE A 196 -17.21 1.07 7.71
CA ILE A 196 -17.70 2.39 8.16
C ILE A 196 -18.76 2.91 7.20
N PHE A 197 -18.49 2.87 5.89
CA PHE A 197 -19.47 3.30 4.89
C PHE A 197 -20.75 2.47 4.95
N ARG A 198 -20.63 1.14 5.00
CA ARG A 198 -21.79 0.23 5.07
C ARG A 198 -22.63 0.46 6.33
N CYS A 199 -21.98 0.63 7.48
CA CYS A 199 -22.64 0.89 8.76
C CYS A 199 -23.28 2.27 8.81
N TYR A 200 -22.69 3.27 8.14
CA TYR A 200 -23.30 4.58 8.00
C TYR A 200 -24.54 4.52 7.10
N HIS A 201 -24.41 3.94 5.90
CA HIS A 201 -25.53 3.67 4.99
C HIS A 201 -25.20 2.54 3.98
N PRO A 202 -26.12 1.59 3.71
CA PRO A 202 -25.86 0.44 2.82
C PRO A 202 -25.39 0.80 1.39
N LEU A 203 -25.88 1.93 0.83
CA LEU A 203 -25.49 2.40 -0.51
C LEU A 203 -24.18 3.18 -0.55
N LEU A 204 -23.69 3.70 0.59
CA LEU A 204 -22.53 4.58 0.61
C LEU A 204 -21.25 3.95 0.04
N PRO A 205 -20.95 2.64 0.26
CA PRO A 205 -19.81 2.00 -0.38
C PRO A 205 -19.82 2.09 -1.92
N GLN A 206 -20.99 2.00 -2.56
CA GLN A 206 -21.11 2.10 -4.02
C GLN A 206 -21.08 3.56 -4.47
N ILE A 207 -21.72 4.46 -3.73
CA ILE A 207 -21.65 5.91 -4.02
C ILE A 207 -20.20 6.38 -3.99
N MET A 208 -19.42 5.99 -2.98
CA MET A 208 -18.02 6.40 -2.83
C MET A 208 -17.12 5.90 -3.97
N LYS A 209 -17.46 4.78 -4.64
CA LYS A 209 -16.75 4.34 -5.85
C LYS A 209 -16.96 5.30 -7.03
N ILE A 210 -18.09 6.00 -7.08
CA ILE A 210 -18.50 6.81 -8.23
C ILE A 210 -18.27 8.30 -7.98
N ARG A 211 -18.43 8.71 -6.72
CA ARG A 211 -18.27 10.06 -6.21
C ARG A 211 -17.34 10.00 -5.00
N ASP A 212 -16.05 10.01 -5.26
CA ASP A 212 -14.96 9.79 -4.32
C ASP A 212 -14.68 11.02 -3.42
N ASP A 213 -15.74 11.68 -2.95
CA ASP A 213 -15.74 12.87 -2.11
C ASP A 213 -16.89 12.80 -1.11
N PHE A 214 -16.63 13.06 0.18
CA PHE A 214 -17.65 12.89 1.22
C PHE A 214 -18.83 13.85 1.06
N SER A 215 -18.58 15.11 0.69
CA SER A 215 -19.65 16.11 0.56
C SER A 215 -20.57 15.73 -0.61
N SER A 216 -19.97 15.40 -1.76
CA SER A 216 -20.66 14.98 -2.97
C SER A 216 -21.41 13.66 -2.79
N ALA A 217 -20.81 12.69 -2.09
CA ALA A 217 -21.41 11.39 -1.82
C ALA A 217 -22.60 11.48 -0.86
N VAL A 218 -22.47 12.26 0.22
CA VAL A 218 -23.56 12.48 1.19
C VAL A 218 -24.71 13.24 0.55
N ALA A 219 -24.44 14.32 -0.19
CA ALA A 219 -25.47 15.09 -0.86
C ALA A 219 -26.25 14.22 -1.85
N PHE A 220 -25.54 13.37 -2.60
CA PHE A 220 -26.15 12.40 -3.49
C PHE A 220 -26.97 11.35 -2.74
N LEU A 221 -26.44 10.83 -1.63
CA LEU A 221 -27.14 9.87 -0.79
C LEU A 221 -28.48 10.45 -0.28
N GLN A 222 -28.49 11.68 0.22
CA GLN A 222 -29.71 12.35 0.67
C GLN A 222 -30.74 12.51 -0.44
N HIS A 223 -30.30 12.80 -1.67
CA HIS A 223 -31.18 12.90 -2.83
C HIS A 223 -31.81 11.54 -3.19
N VAL A 224 -31.01 10.48 -3.19
CA VAL A 224 -31.49 9.10 -3.45
C VAL A 224 -32.47 8.65 -2.38
N THR A 225 -32.17 8.86 -1.09
CA THR A 225 -33.06 8.44 0.01
C THR A 225 -34.41 9.18 0.01
N ARG A 226 -34.48 10.39 -0.56
CA ARG A 226 -35.73 11.17 -0.69
C ARG A 226 -36.57 10.78 -1.91
N SER A 227 -36.03 10.02 -2.86
CA SER A 227 -36.70 9.67 -4.11
C SER A 227 -37.28 8.25 -4.01
N PRO A 228 -38.62 8.08 -3.94
CA PRO A 228 -39.23 6.77 -3.75
C PRO A 228 -39.38 6.04 -5.09
N GLN A 229 -38.31 5.46 -5.63
CA GLN A 229 -38.43 4.56 -6.79
C GLN A 229 -37.53 3.33 -6.74
N ASP A 230 -38.07 2.30 -7.39
CA ASP A 230 -37.67 0.90 -7.56
C ASP A 230 -36.15 0.62 -7.46
N HIS A 231 -35.76 -0.34 -6.62
CA HIS A 231 -34.36 -0.72 -6.42
C HIS A 231 -33.66 -1.17 -7.73
N SER A 232 -34.43 -1.56 -8.75
CA SER A 232 -33.97 -1.85 -10.12
C SER A 232 -33.42 -0.61 -10.85
N ALA A 233 -33.85 0.61 -10.49
CA ALA A 233 -33.41 1.88 -11.09
C ALA A 233 -32.11 2.44 -10.48
N ILE A 234 -31.65 1.90 -9.36
CA ILE A 234 -30.45 2.37 -8.64
C ILE A 234 -29.20 2.35 -9.54
N ALA A 235 -29.07 1.37 -10.45
CA ALA A 235 -27.97 1.31 -11.42
C ALA A 235 -27.98 2.49 -12.42
N SER A 236 -29.17 2.97 -12.81
CA SER A 236 -29.32 4.12 -13.70
C SER A 236 -29.01 5.47 -13.02
N ILE A 237 -29.12 5.50 -11.68
CA ILE A 237 -28.85 6.64 -10.80
C ILE A 237 -27.35 6.75 -10.47
N PHE A 238 -26.63 5.62 -10.42
CA PHE A 238 -25.19 5.51 -10.15
C PHE A 238 -24.31 6.02 -11.30
N ARG A 239 -24.39 7.32 -11.59
CA ARG A 239 -23.59 8.00 -12.61
C ARG A 239 -22.48 8.85 -11.99
N PRO A 240 -21.28 8.87 -12.61
CA PRO A 240 -20.25 9.85 -12.32
C PRO A 240 -20.78 11.28 -12.41
N SER A 241 -20.14 12.20 -11.70
CA SER A 241 -20.40 13.63 -11.83
C SER A 241 -19.13 14.33 -12.28
N LEU A 242 -19.25 15.20 -13.28
CA LEU A 242 -18.16 16.11 -13.63
C LEU A 242 -17.77 16.95 -12.40
N GLY A 243 -16.46 17.09 -12.18
CA GLY A 243 -15.89 17.75 -11.01
C GLY A 243 -15.89 16.96 -9.70
N THR A 244 -16.32 15.69 -9.72
CA THR A 244 -16.14 14.76 -8.59
C THR A 244 -15.38 13.54 -9.08
N LYS A 245 -14.20 13.30 -8.51
CA LYS A 245 -13.38 12.13 -8.85
C LYS A 245 -14.18 10.82 -8.73
N VAL A 246 -14.03 9.95 -9.71
CA VAL A 246 -14.43 8.54 -9.67
C VAL A 246 -13.36 7.73 -8.92
N GLY A 247 -13.79 6.82 -8.06
CA GLY A 247 -12.93 5.90 -7.34
C GLY A 247 -12.12 5.03 -8.30
N ARG A 248 -10.98 4.50 -7.82
CA ARG A 248 -10.10 3.65 -8.63
C ARG A 248 -10.49 2.18 -8.50
N GLN A 249 -10.31 1.41 -9.57
CA GLN A 249 -10.36 -0.05 -9.50
C GLN A 249 -9.35 -0.60 -8.47
N PRO A 250 -9.66 -1.73 -7.81
CA PRO A 250 -8.72 -2.40 -6.93
C PRO A 250 -7.56 -3.03 -7.72
N TRP A 251 -6.39 -3.11 -7.08
CA TRP A 251 -5.14 -3.57 -7.73
C TRP A 251 -4.50 -4.74 -6.98
N LEU A 252 -4.07 -5.76 -7.72
CA LEU A 252 -3.33 -6.92 -7.23
C LEU A 252 -1.89 -6.91 -7.75
N LYS A 253 -0.97 -7.53 -7.00
CA LYS A 253 0.42 -7.72 -7.41
C LYS A 253 0.57 -9.09 -8.09
N GLY A 254 0.94 -9.10 -9.36
CA GLY A 254 1.42 -10.31 -10.03
C GLY A 254 2.77 -10.71 -9.44
N ARG A 255 2.90 -11.97 -8.98
CA ARG A 255 4.13 -12.49 -8.34
C ARG A 255 4.85 -13.55 -9.17
N SER A 256 4.19 -14.01 -10.24
CA SER A 256 4.72 -14.88 -11.28
C SER A 256 3.73 -14.86 -12.46
N ILE A 257 4.12 -15.43 -13.60
CA ILE A 257 3.25 -15.61 -14.76
C ILE A 257 2.05 -16.48 -14.37
N LYS A 258 2.29 -17.64 -13.74
CA LYS A 258 1.24 -18.49 -13.19
C LYS A 258 0.31 -17.76 -12.23
N HIS A 259 0.82 -16.95 -11.30
CA HIS A 259 -0.03 -16.20 -10.37
C HIS A 259 -0.93 -15.20 -11.11
N CYS A 260 -0.43 -14.56 -12.17
CA CYS A 260 -1.26 -13.69 -13.00
C CYS A 260 -2.37 -14.46 -13.72
N LEU A 261 -2.05 -15.63 -14.29
CA LEU A 261 -3.03 -16.52 -14.93
C LEU A 261 -4.08 -17.03 -13.92
N ASP A 262 -3.66 -17.43 -12.72
CA ASP A 262 -4.54 -17.91 -11.66
C ASP A 262 -5.53 -16.80 -11.23
N MET A 263 -5.05 -15.56 -11.07
CA MET A 263 -5.91 -14.40 -10.77
C MET A 263 -6.81 -14.03 -11.96
N GLY A 264 -6.31 -14.08 -13.19
CA GLY A 264 -7.06 -13.77 -14.39
C GLY A 264 -8.09 -14.85 -14.76
N GLY A 265 -7.89 -16.09 -14.35
CA GLY A 265 -8.76 -17.22 -14.69
C GLY A 265 -8.83 -17.44 -16.21
N ALA A 266 -9.98 -17.90 -16.71
CA ALA A 266 -10.19 -18.10 -18.16
C ALA A 266 -10.59 -16.81 -18.91
N ARG A 267 -10.38 -15.63 -18.33
CA ARG A 267 -10.83 -14.35 -18.89
C ARG A 267 -9.93 -13.85 -20.02
N GLU A 268 -10.49 -13.00 -20.85
CA GLU A 268 -9.71 -12.17 -21.76
C GLU A 268 -9.09 -11.00 -21.00
N MET A 269 -7.80 -10.75 -21.23
CA MET A 269 -7.01 -9.77 -20.51
C MET A 269 -6.38 -8.79 -21.48
N SER A 270 -6.62 -7.49 -21.27
CA SER A 270 -5.83 -6.41 -21.87
C SER A 270 -4.51 -6.30 -21.11
N CYS A 271 -3.40 -6.63 -21.78
CA CYS A 271 -2.04 -6.49 -21.26
C CYS A 271 -1.48 -5.17 -21.78
N GLU A 272 -1.35 -4.19 -20.89
CA GLU A 272 -0.99 -2.81 -21.19
C GLU A 272 0.40 -2.52 -20.64
N LEU A 273 1.17 -1.68 -21.35
CA LEU A 273 2.44 -1.18 -20.83
C LEU A 273 2.18 -0.33 -19.58
N LYS A 274 2.94 -0.59 -18.51
CA LYS A 274 2.86 0.23 -17.31
C LYS A 274 3.75 1.46 -17.47
N MET A 275 3.12 2.61 -17.67
CA MET A 275 3.80 3.91 -17.71
C MET A 275 4.32 4.32 -16.31
N ASP A 276 5.57 4.76 -16.23
CA ASP A 276 6.21 5.30 -15.01
C ASP A 276 6.02 6.81 -14.92
N GLY A 277 4.77 7.22 -14.67
CA GLY A 277 4.39 8.62 -14.61
C GLY A 277 3.57 8.99 -13.38
N GLU A 278 2.83 10.09 -13.48
CA GLU A 278 1.81 10.47 -12.52
C GLU A 278 0.40 10.23 -13.05
N TYR A 279 -0.37 9.37 -12.37
CA TYR A 279 -1.81 9.19 -12.58
C TYR A 279 -2.59 10.52 -12.68
N CYS A 280 -3.44 10.60 -13.70
CA CYS A 280 -4.40 11.66 -13.97
C CYS A 280 -5.80 11.08 -14.17
N GLN A 281 -6.78 11.56 -13.41
CA GLN A 281 -8.18 11.46 -13.81
C GLN A 281 -8.64 12.84 -14.29
N ILE A 282 -8.98 12.93 -15.58
CA ILE A 282 -9.23 14.19 -16.29
C ILE A 282 -10.72 14.31 -16.52
N HIS A 283 -11.32 15.38 -16.01
CA HIS A 283 -12.71 15.73 -16.23
C HIS A 283 -12.75 16.91 -17.19
N ILE A 284 -13.51 16.77 -18.27
CA ILE A 284 -13.82 17.84 -19.20
C ILE A 284 -15.26 18.27 -18.98
N ASP A 285 -15.50 19.55 -18.72
CA ASP A 285 -16.83 20.12 -18.51
C ASP A 285 -17.03 21.34 -19.41
N LEU A 286 -17.66 21.12 -20.57
CA LEU A 286 -17.88 22.17 -21.57
C LEU A 286 -18.90 23.23 -21.12
N ARG A 287 -19.65 22.96 -20.05
CA ARG A 287 -20.53 23.96 -19.41
C ARG A 287 -19.74 25.04 -18.68
N LYS A 288 -18.43 24.83 -18.47
CA LYS A 288 -17.49 25.78 -17.87
C LYS A 288 -16.48 26.26 -18.93
N PRO A 289 -16.90 27.10 -19.90
CA PRO A 289 -16.10 27.40 -21.10
C PRO A 289 -14.72 28.01 -20.80
N HIS A 290 -14.59 28.76 -19.70
CA HIS A 290 -13.32 29.37 -19.29
C HIS A 290 -12.36 28.41 -18.59
N SER A 291 -12.86 27.29 -18.06
CA SER A 291 -12.05 26.32 -17.32
C SER A 291 -12.63 24.90 -17.48
N PRO A 292 -12.63 24.35 -18.71
CA PRO A 292 -13.29 23.07 -18.96
C PRO A 292 -12.51 21.89 -18.41
N ILE A 293 -11.20 22.03 -18.17
CA ILE A 293 -10.33 20.94 -17.73
C ILE A 293 -10.18 20.95 -16.20
N GLN A 294 -10.41 19.80 -15.58
CA GLN A 294 -10.06 19.54 -14.19
C GLN A 294 -9.31 18.22 -14.08
N ILE A 295 -8.19 18.20 -13.34
CA ILE A 295 -7.31 17.04 -13.23
C ILE A 295 -7.16 16.64 -11.76
N PHE A 296 -7.56 15.42 -11.44
CA PHE A 296 -7.35 14.83 -10.13
C PHE A 296 -6.11 13.94 -10.11
N SER A 297 -5.33 14.07 -9.04
CA SER A 297 -4.22 13.18 -8.72
C SER A 297 -4.72 11.84 -8.16
N LYS A 298 -3.80 10.88 -8.01
CA LYS A 298 -4.09 9.54 -7.47
C LYS A 298 -4.79 9.55 -6.11
N SER A 299 -4.42 10.51 -5.25
CA SER A 299 -4.98 10.67 -3.89
C SER A 299 -6.34 11.36 -3.86
N GLY A 300 -6.82 11.84 -5.02
CA GLY A 300 -8.07 12.59 -5.15
C GLY A 300 -7.96 14.09 -4.97
N LYS A 301 -6.74 14.61 -4.71
CA LYS A 301 -6.51 16.06 -4.71
C LYS A 301 -6.64 16.62 -6.13
N ASP A 302 -7.33 17.75 -6.25
CA ASP A 302 -7.33 18.58 -7.46
C ASP A 302 -5.93 19.15 -7.72
N SER A 303 -5.34 18.74 -8.84
CA SER A 303 -4.01 19.10 -9.31
C SER A 303 -4.06 19.79 -10.68
N THR A 304 -5.19 20.42 -11.00
CA THR A 304 -5.41 21.08 -12.30
C THR A 304 -4.36 22.16 -12.57
N ALA A 305 -4.14 23.04 -11.60
CA ALA A 305 -3.14 24.13 -11.71
C ALA A 305 -1.70 23.59 -11.69
N ASP A 306 -1.46 22.54 -10.89
CA ASP A 306 -0.16 21.88 -10.74
C ASP A 306 0.34 21.28 -12.06
N ARG A 307 -0.60 20.90 -12.93
CA ARG A 307 -0.39 20.21 -14.21
C ARG A 307 -0.82 21.05 -15.41
N LYS A 308 -0.72 22.39 -15.30
CA LYS A 308 -1.10 23.33 -16.38
C LYS A 308 -0.41 23.03 -17.71
N GLY A 309 0.83 22.51 -17.68
CA GLY A 309 1.61 22.18 -18.87
C GLY A 309 1.05 21.01 -19.69
N LEU A 310 0.01 20.32 -19.21
CA LEU A 310 -0.70 19.26 -19.92
C LEU A 310 -1.99 19.75 -20.59
N HIS A 311 -2.44 20.97 -20.28
CA HIS A 311 -3.76 21.44 -20.71
C HIS A 311 -3.87 21.54 -22.22
N GLN A 312 -2.80 21.96 -22.91
CA GLN A 312 -2.82 22.11 -24.37
C GLN A 312 -2.91 20.75 -25.05
N GLN A 313 -2.13 19.77 -24.61
CA GLN A 313 -2.12 18.40 -25.10
C GLN A 313 -3.49 17.73 -24.91
N ILE A 314 -4.17 17.99 -23.78
CA ILE A 314 -5.54 17.53 -23.55
C ILE A 314 -6.52 18.25 -24.48
N ARG A 315 -6.37 19.56 -24.70
CA ARG A 315 -7.23 20.32 -25.63
C ARG A 315 -7.11 19.80 -27.05
N ASP A 316 -5.88 19.66 -27.53
CA ASP A 316 -5.59 19.25 -28.91
C ASP A 316 -6.09 17.83 -29.17
N SER A 317 -5.78 16.89 -28.28
CA SER A 317 -6.18 15.49 -28.44
C SER A 317 -7.69 15.22 -28.39
N LEU A 318 -8.47 16.14 -27.80
CA LEU A 318 -9.93 16.11 -27.80
C LEU A 318 -10.56 17.12 -28.77
N ARG A 319 -9.74 17.86 -29.54
CA ARG A 319 -10.18 18.94 -30.42
C ARG A 319 -11.07 19.97 -29.71
N LEU A 320 -10.76 20.30 -28.45
CA LEU A 320 -11.60 21.17 -27.63
C LEU A 320 -11.66 22.59 -28.21
N GLY A 321 -12.87 23.08 -28.45
CA GLY A 321 -13.12 24.41 -29.00
C GLY A 321 -13.09 24.48 -30.53
N THR A 322 -12.91 23.35 -31.23
CA THR A 322 -13.10 23.27 -32.67
C THR A 322 -14.48 22.67 -33.01
N PRO A 323 -14.99 22.85 -34.24
CA PRO A 323 -16.24 22.21 -34.69
C PRO A 323 -16.19 20.67 -34.66
N ASP A 324 -14.99 20.09 -34.72
CA ASP A 324 -14.74 18.65 -34.77
C ASP A 324 -14.62 17.99 -33.38
N CYS A 325 -14.92 18.74 -32.32
CA CYS A 325 -14.94 18.26 -30.95
C CYS A 325 -16.02 17.16 -30.79
N PRO A 326 -15.64 15.92 -30.43
CA PRO A 326 -16.57 14.78 -30.39
C PRO A 326 -17.50 14.76 -29.16
N ILE A 327 -17.28 15.63 -28.19
CA ILE A 327 -18.05 15.73 -26.94
C ILE A 327 -18.95 16.97 -26.93
N GLN A 328 -20.17 16.81 -26.41
CA GLN A 328 -21.19 17.88 -26.35
C GLN A 328 -21.26 18.59 -25.00
N THR A 329 -21.05 17.83 -23.92
CA THR A 329 -21.19 18.30 -22.53
C THR A 329 -19.93 18.07 -21.72
N GLY A 330 -19.22 16.95 -21.93
CA GLY A 330 -18.01 16.64 -21.18
C GLY A 330 -17.62 15.17 -21.20
N CYS A 331 -16.51 14.82 -20.57
CA CYS A 331 -16.07 13.44 -20.43
C CYS A 331 -15.21 13.23 -19.17
N ILE A 332 -14.96 11.97 -18.81
CA ILE A 332 -14.05 11.57 -17.74
C ILE A 332 -13.07 10.55 -18.30
N LEU A 333 -11.78 10.87 -18.27
CA LEU A 333 -10.69 10.07 -18.82
C LEU A 333 -9.71 9.68 -17.71
N GLU A 334 -9.05 8.54 -17.89
CA GLU A 334 -7.88 8.16 -17.10
C GLU A 334 -6.63 8.09 -17.99
N GLY A 335 -5.52 8.61 -17.48
CA GLY A 335 -4.23 8.58 -18.15
C GLY A 335 -3.06 8.74 -17.19
N GLU A 336 -1.86 8.59 -17.72
CA GLU A 336 -0.60 8.82 -17.00
C GLU A 336 0.12 10.02 -17.61
N LEU A 337 0.45 11.01 -16.78
CA LEU A 337 1.32 12.13 -17.16
C LEU A 337 2.77 11.67 -17.13
N VAL A 338 3.49 11.91 -18.21
CA VAL A 338 4.94 11.65 -18.34
C VAL A 338 5.64 12.87 -18.93
N VAL A 339 6.98 12.87 -18.96
CA VAL A 339 7.79 13.85 -19.70
C VAL A 339 8.28 13.18 -20.97
N PHE A 340 8.23 13.90 -22.09
CA PHE A 340 8.73 13.47 -23.38
C PHE A 340 9.84 14.42 -23.83
N SER A 341 10.90 13.87 -24.45
CA SER A 341 11.94 14.65 -25.11
C SER A 341 11.80 14.47 -26.61
N ASP A 342 11.56 15.57 -27.31
CA ASP A 342 11.50 15.62 -28.78
C ASP A 342 12.87 15.31 -29.40
N GLU A 343 13.97 15.75 -28.77
CA GLU A 343 15.35 15.47 -29.23
C GLU A 343 15.63 13.96 -29.28
N ASN A 344 15.23 13.24 -28.23
CA ASN A 344 15.50 11.82 -28.08
C ASN A 344 14.34 10.92 -28.54
N ASN A 345 13.22 11.53 -28.95
CA ASN A 345 11.96 10.86 -29.30
C ASN A 345 11.56 9.77 -28.29
N LYS A 346 11.63 10.08 -26.98
CA LYS A 346 11.36 9.12 -25.91
C LYS A 346 10.74 9.73 -24.66
N VAL A 347 10.02 8.89 -23.94
CA VAL A 347 9.56 9.19 -22.58
C VAL A 347 10.77 9.21 -21.64
N LEU A 348 10.90 10.27 -20.86
CA LEU A 348 11.97 10.43 -19.88
C LEU A 348 11.62 9.77 -18.53
N PRO A 349 12.63 9.43 -17.70
CA PRO A 349 12.42 8.80 -16.41
C PRO A 349 11.53 9.62 -15.45
N PHE A 350 10.86 8.95 -14.51
CA PHE A 350 9.90 9.55 -13.58
C PHE A 350 10.40 10.82 -12.85
N TYR A 351 11.68 10.86 -12.45
CA TYR A 351 12.22 12.02 -11.73
C TYR A 351 12.15 13.32 -12.51
N GLU A 352 12.11 13.27 -13.83
CA GLU A 352 12.09 14.44 -14.71
C GLU A 352 10.79 15.22 -14.56
N ILE A 353 9.68 14.55 -14.22
CA ILE A 353 8.35 15.15 -14.04
C ILE A 353 8.39 16.35 -13.08
N ARG A 354 9.17 16.28 -12.00
CA ARG A 354 9.21 17.33 -10.96
C ARG A 354 9.70 18.68 -11.48
N LYS A 355 10.41 18.70 -12.62
CA LYS A 355 10.85 19.92 -13.30
C LYS A 355 9.70 20.62 -14.04
N HIS A 356 8.65 19.88 -14.42
CA HIS A 356 7.55 20.36 -15.25
C HIS A 356 6.23 20.54 -14.49
N VAL A 357 6.11 19.98 -13.28
CA VAL A 357 4.92 20.13 -12.43
C VAL A 357 5.20 20.93 -11.17
N THR A 358 4.19 21.63 -10.68
CA THR A 358 4.29 22.33 -9.38
C THR A 358 3.42 21.64 -8.34
N ARG A 359 3.58 22.04 -7.07
CA ARG A 359 2.65 21.68 -5.99
C ARG A 359 2.11 22.96 -5.42
N SER A 360 0.85 23.24 -5.71
CA SER A 360 0.15 24.47 -5.34
C SER A 360 0.94 25.73 -5.75
N GLY A 361 1.44 25.71 -6.99
CA GLY A 361 2.20 26.80 -7.60
C GLY A 361 3.69 26.86 -7.22
N ILE A 362 4.19 25.92 -6.41
CA ILE A 362 5.59 25.93 -5.96
C ILE A 362 6.32 24.71 -6.52
N PRO A 363 7.47 24.88 -7.21
CA PRO A 363 8.33 23.76 -7.57
C PRO A 363 8.93 23.15 -6.29
N ILE A 364 8.93 21.82 -6.20
CA ILE A 364 9.42 21.11 -5.02
C ILE A 364 10.51 20.14 -5.44
N GLY A 365 11.68 20.26 -4.81
CA GLY A 365 12.73 19.25 -4.94
C GLY A 365 13.61 19.38 -6.18
N THR A 366 13.71 20.59 -6.75
CA THR A 366 14.43 20.89 -7.99
C THR A 366 15.67 21.77 -7.78
N SER A 367 16.15 21.98 -6.54
CA SER A 367 17.21 22.97 -6.27
C SER A 367 18.54 22.63 -6.95
N ARG A 368 18.80 21.33 -7.18
CA ARG A 368 20.00 20.81 -7.86
C ARG A 368 19.69 20.18 -9.22
N ASP A 369 18.45 20.32 -9.70
CA ASP A 369 18.10 19.84 -11.03
C ASP A 369 18.51 20.86 -12.08
N SER A 370 18.82 20.37 -13.29
CA SER A 370 18.87 21.26 -14.44
C SER A 370 17.47 21.86 -14.70
N PRO A 371 17.38 23.08 -15.25
CA PRO A 371 16.12 23.55 -15.80
C PRO A 371 15.54 22.57 -16.84
N PRO A 372 14.20 22.53 -17.03
CA PRO A 372 13.60 21.87 -18.19
C PRO A 372 14.28 22.30 -19.48
N ARG A 373 14.61 21.34 -20.35
CA ARG A 373 15.11 21.67 -21.69
C ARG A 373 13.96 22.14 -22.59
N VAL A 374 14.30 22.78 -23.70
CA VAL A 374 13.32 23.35 -24.64
C VAL A 374 12.58 22.26 -25.41
N ASP A 375 13.23 21.11 -25.63
CA ASP A 375 12.67 19.92 -26.28
C ASP A 375 11.92 19.00 -25.30
N GLU A 376 11.91 19.32 -24.00
CA GLU A 376 11.24 18.54 -22.97
C GLU A 376 9.85 19.12 -22.65
N HIS A 377 8.81 18.30 -22.74
CA HIS A 377 7.45 18.72 -22.38
C HIS A 377 6.62 17.62 -21.74
N LEU A 378 5.51 18.02 -21.12
CA LEU A 378 4.55 17.07 -20.58
C LEU A 378 3.80 16.37 -21.71
N MET A 379 3.52 15.10 -21.49
CA MET A 379 2.76 14.21 -22.36
C MET A 379 1.69 13.48 -21.54
N ILE A 380 0.54 13.17 -22.15
CA ILE A 380 -0.50 12.34 -21.55
C ILE A 380 -0.64 11.01 -22.30
N VAL A 381 -0.58 9.89 -21.58
CA VAL A 381 -0.89 8.57 -22.12
C VAL A 381 -2.21 8.09 -21.55
N TYR A 382 -3.27 8.09 -22.37
CA TYR A 382 -4.61 7.68 -21.98
C TYR A 382 -4.77 6.16 -21.98
N TYR A 383 -5.51 5.63 -21.01
CA TYR A 383 -5.73 4.18 -20.90
C TYR A 383 -7.15 3.76 -20.50
N ASP A 384 -8.04 4.69 -20.16
CA ASP A 384 -9.46 4.39 -19.94
C ASP A 384 -10.35 5.64 -20.11
N VAL A 385 -11.64 5.40 -20.33
CA VAL A 385 -12.70 6.44 -20.37
C VAL A 385 -13.88 5.95 -19.55
N LEU A 386 -14.33 6.79 -18.60
CA LEU A 386 -15.32 6.44 -17.59
C LEU A 386 -16.70 7.03 -17.88
N MET A 387 -16.75 8.10 -18.66
CA MET A 387 -17.97 8.79 -19.05
C MET A 387 -17.72 9.60 -20.32
N ILE A 388 -18.68 9.56 -21.25
CA ILE A 388 -18.75 10.45 -22.41
C ILE A 388 -20.13 11.10 -22.38
N ASP A 389 -20.14 12.42 -22.35
CA ASP A 389 -21.31 13.25 -22.14
C ASP A 389 -22.12 12.86 -20.90
N LYS A 390 -23.32 12.30 -21.11
CA LYS A 390 -24.22 11.84 -20.04
C LYS A 390 -24.24 10.31 -19.90
N GLU A 391 -23.48 9.61 -20.75
CA GLU A 391 -23.37 8.15 -20.79
C GLU A 391 -22.27 7.71 -19.81
N SER A 392 -22.67 6.98 -18.77
CA SER A 392 -21.70 6.34 -17.87
C SER A 392 -21.16 5.06 -18.51
N LEU A 393 -19.84 4.92 -18.52
CA LEU A 393 -19.16 3.72 -19.02
C LEU A 393 -18.69 2.80 -17.89
N LEU A 394 -19.07 3.06 -16.63
CA LEU A 394 -18.60 2.27 -15.48
C LEU A 394 -19.08 0.81 -15.52
N ALA A 395 -20.27 0.56 -16.08
CA ALA A 395 -20.82 -0.78 -16.29
C ALA A 395 -20.36 -1.42 -17.61
N THR A 396 -19.66 -0.67 -18.46
CA THR A 396 -19.22 -1.09 -19.79
C THR A 396 -17.91 -1.86 -19.70
N ARG A 397 -17.76 -2.93 -20.49
CA ARG A 397 -16.56 -3.78 -20.49
C ARG A 397 -15.31 -3.02 -20.94
N GLN A 398 -14.14 -3.42 -20.43
CA GLN A 398 -12.87 -2.74 -20.69
C GLN A 398 -12.54 -2.62 -22.19
N SER A 399 -12.82 -3.65 -23.00
CA SER A 399 -12.52 -3.59 -24.43
C SER A 399 -13.32 -2.51 -25.15
N GLU A 400 -14.59 -2.36 -24.77
CA GLU A 400 -15.50 -1.36 -25.33
C GLU A 400 -15.14 0.05 -24.84
N ARG A 401 -14.81 0.22 -23.55
CA ARG A 401 -14.31 1.53 -23.06
C ARG A 401 -13.06 1.95 -23.82
N PHE A 402 -12.12 1.05 -24.02
CA PHE A 402 -10.91 1.36 -24.79
C PHE A 402 -11.20 1.69 -26.25
N ARG A 403 -12.15 0.99 -26.91
CA ARG A 403 -12.61 1.34 -28.27
C ARG A 403 -13.17 2.76 -28.32
N ARG A 404 -14.07 3.10 -27.39
CA ARG A 404 -14.65 4.46 -27.29
C ARG A 404 -13.59 5.51 -27.01
N LEU A 405 -12.57 5.19 -26.19
CA LEU A 405 -11.41 6.06 -25.97
C LEU A 405 -10.63 6.29 -27.27
N SER A 406 -10.36 5.23 -28.04
CA SER A 406 -9.59 5.35 -29.29
C SER A 406 -10.31 6.14 -30.39
N GLU A 407 -11.65 6.14 -30.39
CA GLU A 407 -12.45 6.96 -31.29
C GLU A 407 -12.52 8.43 -30.84
N LEU A 408 -12.38 8.66 -29.53
CA LEU A 408 -12.47 9.98 -28.93
C LEU A 408 -11.17 10.78 -29.10
N ILE A 409 -10.02 10.13 -28.90
CA ILE A 409 -8.70 10.75 -28.81
C ILE A 409 -8.00 10.81 -30.17
N GLU A 410 -7.59 12.00 -30.59
CA GLU A 410 -6.64 12.18 -31.68
C GLU A 410 -5.22 12.14 -31.13
N CYS A 411 -4.50 11.10 -31.53
CA CYS A 411 -3.15 10.85 -31.04
C CYS A 411 -2.13 11.72 -31.79
N ARG A 412 -1.23 12.32 -31.03
CA ARG A 412 -0.03 12.99 -31.54
C ARG A 412 1.16 12.45 -30.76
N GLN A 413 2.09 11.81 -31.47
CA GLN A 413 3.27 11.19 -30.89
C GLN A 413 4.03 12.15 -29.98
N GLY A 414 4.33 11.73 -28.76
CA GLY A 414 5.02 12.54 -27.76
C GLY A 414 4.16 13.56 -27.00
N TYR A 415 2.93 13.85 -27.44
CA TYR A 415 2.05 14.85 -26.80
C TYR A 415 0.84 14.19 -26.12
N ALA A 416 0.12 13.35 -26.86
CA ALA A 416 -1.06 12.64 -26.38
C ALA A 416 -1.20 11.32 -27.13
N GLU A 417 -1.15 10.21 -26.40
CA GLU A 417 -1.20 8.86 -26.98
C GLU A 417 -2.13 7.94 -26.20
N LEU A 418 -2.49 6.81 -26.80
CA LEU A 418 -3.14 5.71 -26.11
C LEU A 418 -2.07 4.74 -25.59
N VAL A 419 -2.32 4.12 -24.43
CA VAL A 419 -1.41 3.11 -23.89
C VAL A 419 -1.25 1.95 -24.88
N GLN A 420 0.00 1.55 -25.11
CA GLN A 420 0.30 0.36 -25.89
C GLN A 420 -0.24 -0.88 -25.19
N ARG A 421 -0.94 -1.73 -25.94
CA ARG A 421 -1.60 -2.91 -25.38
C ARG A 421 -1.68 -4.08 -26.36
N GLU A 422 -1.77 -5.27 -25.80
CA GLU A 422 -2.12 -6.50 -26.50
C GLU A 422 -3.21 -7.26 -25.72
N THR A 423 -4.03 -8.04 -26.42
CA THR A 423 -5.10 -8.83 -25.77
C THR A 423 -4.69 -10.29 -25.70
N ILE A 424 -4.67 -10.85 -24.49
CA ILE A 424 -4.33 -12.25 -24.24
C ILE A 424 -5.53 -12.96 -23.61
N SER A 425 -6.02 -14.02 -24.28
CA SER A 425 -7.03 -14.91 -23.72
C SER A 425 -6.38 -15.93 -22.78
N PHE A 426 -6.60 -15.81 -21.47
CA PHE A 426 -6.03 -16.73 -20.48
C PHE A 426 -6.66 -18.12 -20.50
N ALA A 427 -7.78 -18.30 -21.21
CA ALA A 427 -8.34 -19.62 -21.50
C ALA A 427 -7.43 -20.49 -22.40
N ARG A 428 -6.55 -19.87 -23.19
CA ARG A 428 -5.72 -20.60 -24.18
C ARG A 428 -4.47 -21.21 -23.52
N PRO A 429 -4.04 -22.42 -23.92
CA PRO A 429 -2.79 -23.01 -23.43
C PRO A 429 -1.56 -22.10 -23.64
N SER A 430 -1.54 -21.34 -24.74
CA SER A 430 -0.46 -20.42 -25.11
C SER A 430 -0.40 -19.14 -24.27
N ALA A 431 -1.33 -18.89 -23.34
CA ALA A 431 -1.40 -17.63 -22.60
C ALA A 431 -0.16 -17.35 -21.75
N ALA A 432 0.41 -18.40 -21.14
CA ALA A 432 1.63 -18.29 -20.34
C ALA A 432 2.81 -17.81 -21.18
N LEU A 433 3.00 -18.39 -22.37
CA LEU A 433 4.05 -18.01 -23.31
C LEU A 433 3.90 -16.55 -23.73
N LYS A 434 2.72 -16.16 -24.22
CA LYS A 434 2.46 -14.78 -24.68
C LYS A 434 2.69 -13.75 -23.58
N LEU A 435 2.19 -14.02 -22.37
CA LEU A 435 2.39 -13.11 -21.24
C LEU A 435 3.87 -13.02 -20.84
N ARG A 436 4.61 -14.13 -20.92
CA ARG A 436 6.04 -14.16 -20.66
C ARG A 436 6.83 -13.37 -21.69
N GLU A 437 6.52 -13.52 -22.98
CA GLU A 437 7.12 -12.76 -24.07
C GLU A 437 6.83 -11.26 -23.92
N ALA A 438 5.57 -10.88 -23.65
CA ALA A 438 5.21 -9.49 -23.41
C ALA A 438 5.98 -8.88 -22.23
N PHE A 439 6.13 -9.66 -21.16
CA PHE A 439 6.85 -9.21 -19.98
C PHE A 439 8.37 -9.15 -20.21
N ALA A 440 8.94 -10.07 -20.98
CA ALA A 440 10.33 -10.03 -21.39
C ALA A 440 10.62 -8.80 -22.25
N ARG A 441 9.77 -8.48 -23.25
CA ARG A 441 9.88 -7.25 -24.05
C ARG A 441 9.92 -6.01 -23.15
N CYS A 442 9.00 -5.94 -22.19
CA CYS A 442 8.94 -4.85 -21.22
C CYS A 442 10.23 -4.71 -20.37
N ILE A 443 10.87 -5.82 -19.99
CA ILE A 443 12.12 -5.79 -19.21
C ILE A 443 13.32 -5.35 -20.06
N VAL A 444 13.39 -5.85 -21.29
CA VAL A 444 14.45 -5.47 -22.26
C VAL A 444 14.35 -3.97 -22.57
N SER A 445 13.14 -3.47 -22.81
CA SER A 445 12.90 -2.04 -23.06
C SER A 445 13.01 -1.15 -21.81
N ARG A 446 13.48 -1.70 -20.68
CA ARG A 446 13.60 -1.01 -19.38
C ARG A 446 12.32 -0.32 -18.89
N ALA A 447 11.15 -0.79 -19.33
CA ALA A 447 9.87 -0.25 -18.91
C ALA A 447 9.47 -0.76 -17.52
N GLU A 448 8.55 -0.05 -16.85
CA GLU A 448 8.23 -0.28 -15.44
C GLU A 448 7.55 -1.63 -15.14
N GLY A 449 6.89 -2.22 -16.14
CA GLY A 449 6.14 -3.46 -16.03
C GLY A 449 4.89 -3.49 -16.90
N LEU A 450 3.99 -4.41 -16.59
CA LEU A 450 2.71 -4.58 -17.27
C LEU A 450 1.52 -4.35 -16.33
N VAL A 451 0.41 -3.91 -16.91
CA VAL A 451 -0.92 -3.86 -16.29
C VAL A 451 -1.84 -4.81 -17.03
N LEU A 452 -2.41 -5.78 -16.32
CA LEU A 452 -3.38 -6.74 -16.87
C LEU A 452 -4.78 -6.35 -16.40
N LYS A 453 -5.63 -5.91 -17.32
CA LYS A 453 -7.02 -5.55 -17.05
C LYS A 453 -7.96 -6.63 -17.62
N PRO A 454 -8.83 -7.24 -16.81
CA PRO A 454 -9.82 -8.18 -17.34
C PRO A 454 -10.83 -7.44 -18.23
N ASN A 455 -11.35 -8.12 -19.26
CA ASN A 455 -12.41 -7.60 -20.12
C ASN A 455 -13.79 -7.61 -19.41
N GLU A 456 -13.88 -6.82 -18.35
CA GLU A 456 -15.03 -6.70 -17.43
C GLU A 456 -15.44 -5.23 -17.25
N PRO A 457 -16.62 -4.95 -16.68
CA PRO A 457 -17.01 -3.61 -16.23
C PRO A 457 -15.93 -2.92 -15.39
N TYR A 458 -15.94 -1.58 -15.36
CA TYR A 458 -15.01 -0.85 -14.50
C TYR A 458 -15.31 -1.14 -13.03
N PHE A 459 -16.60 -1.12 -12.67
CA PHE A 459 -17.10 -1.61 -11.40
C PHE A 459 -18.23 -2.62 -11.58
N ASP A 460 -18.23 -3.64 -10.73
CA ASP A 460 -19.37 -4.52 -10.56
C ASP A 460 -20.36 -3.95 -9.56
N PHE A 461 -21.56 -3.63 -10.06
CA PHE A 461 -22.72 -3.19 -9.27
C PHE A 461 -23.77 -4.30 -9.11
N GLY A 462 -23.58 -5.47 -9.75
CA GLY A 462 -24.47 -6.61 -9.66
C GLY A 462 -24.27 -7.39 -8.35
N GLY A 463 -25.36 -7.69 -7.65
CA GLY A 463 -25.35 -8.44 -6.38
C GLY A 463 -25.12 -9.94 -6.51
N THR A 464 -24.74 -10.45 -7.69
CA THR A 464 -24.49 -11.89 -7.91
C THR A 464 -23.13 -12.30 -7.38
N ALA A 465 -23.05 -13.52 -6.81
CA ALA A 465 -21.91 -14.16 -6.17
C ALA A 465 -20.55 -13.53 -6.48
N GLN A 466 -19.87 -13.00 -5.45
CA GLN A 466 -18.51 -12.44 -5.53
C GLN A 466 -17.60 -13.37 -6.32
N ARG A 467 -17.35 -13.04 -7.60
CA ARG A 467 -16.31 -13.71 -8.38
C ARG A 467 -14.98 -13.32 -7.75
N SER A 468 -14.19 -14.32 -7.33
CA SER A 468 -12.84 -14.09 -6.82
C SER A 468 -12.07 -13.22 -7.84
N PHE A 469 -11.64 -12.03 -7.42
CA PHE A 469 -10.91 -11.06 -8.26
C PHE A 469 -11.69 -10.42 -9.43
N GLY A 470 -13.02 -10.32 -9.36
CA GLY A 470 -13.83 -9.56 -10.34
C GLY A 470 -13.53 -8.05 -10.32
N CYS A 471 -13.28 -7.44 -11.49
CA CYS A 471 -12.91 -6.02 -11.66
C CYS A 471 -11.57 -5.60 -11.01
N PHE A 472 -10.66 -6.53 -10.71
CA PHE A 472 -9.31 -6.22 -10.20
C PHE A 472 -8.32 -6.12 -11.36
N ASN A 473 -7.48 -5.08 -11.32
CA ASN A 473 -6.34 -4.96 -12.23
C ASN A 473 -5.10 -5.60 -11.61
N ILE A 474 -4.28 -6.25 -12.41
CA ILE A 474 -3.03 -6.87 -11.96
C ILE A 474 -1.87 -6.01 -12.43
N LYS A 475 -0.97 -5.62 -11.53
CA LYS A 475 0.33 -5.03 -11.90
C LYS A 475 1.42 -6.08 -11.78
N LEU A 476 2.11 -6.35 -12.88
CA LEU A 476 3.23 -7.29 -12.97
C LEU A 476 4.52 -6.49 -13.17
N LYS A 477 5.47 -6.67 -12.25
CA LYS A 477 6.75 -5.97 -12.23
C LYS A 477 7.87 -6.95 -11.93
N LYS A 478 9.07 -6.66 -12.43
CA LYS A 478 10.24 -7.55 -12.33
C LYS A 478 10.58 -7.85 -10.86
N GLU A 479 10.43 -6.85 -10.01
CA GLU A 479 10.80 -6.85 -8.59
C GLU A 479 9.71 -7.45 -7.70
N TYR A 480 8.56 -7.82 -8.26
CA TYR A 480 7.57 -8.65 -7.58
C TYR A 480 7.90 -10.14 -7.67
N LEU A 481 8.81 -10.53 -8.57
CA LEU A 481 9.28 -11.90 -8.67
C LEU A 481 10.25 -12.20 -7.53
N GLN A 482 10.14 -13.39 -6.96
CA GLN A 482 10.95 -13.78 -5.81
C GLN A 482 12.43 -13.91 -6.20
N GLY A 483 13.32 -13.26 -5.43
CA GLY A 483 14.76 -13.29 -5.64
C GLY A 483 15.27 -12.29 -6.69
N TRP A 484 14.42 -11.35 -7.11
CA TRP A 484 14.75 -10.32 -8.11
C TRP A 484 14.65 -8.94 -7.46
N GLY A 485 15.52 -8.00 -7.87
CA GLY A 485 15.60 -6.65 -7.29
C GLY A 485 16.62 -6.50 -6.14
N ASP A 486 17.48 -7.51 -5.94
CA ASP A 486 18.63 -7.43 -5.05
C ASP A 486 19.63 -6.40 -5.59
N VAL A 487 20.12 -5.53 -4.71
CA VAL A 487 21.14 -4.52 -5.04
C VAL A 487 22.49 -4.96 -4.47
N GLY A 488 22.53 -5.35 -3.19
CA GLY A 488 23.73 -5.81 -2.51
C GLY A 488 23.77 -5.35 -1.06
N ASP A 489 24.97 -5.41 -0.48
CA ASP A 489 25.22 -5.11 0.93
C ASP A 489 25.55 -3.64 1.15
N PHE A 490 24.86 -3.00 2.10
CA PHE A 490 25.04 -1.59 2.45
C PHE A 490 25.27 -1.41 3.95
N ALA A 491 25.98 -0.35 4.31
CA ALA A 491 26.18 0.02 5.70
C ALA A 491 24.99 0.83 6.24
N ALA A 492 24.39 0.39 7.34
CA ALA A 492 23.51 1.21 8.15
C ALA A 492 24.34 1.93 9.22
N VAL A 493 24.61 3.22 8.97
CA VAL A 493 25.59 4.04 9.71
C VAL A 493 24.98 4.79 10.90
N GLY A 494 23.66 4.89 10.96
CA GLY A 494 22.98 5.57 12.06
C GLY A 494 21.49 5.31 12.09
N ALA A 495 20.83 5.82 13.13
CA ALA A 495 19.40 5.62 13.33
C ALA A 495 18.70 6.80 14.01
N SER A 496 17.39 6.88 13.79
CA SER A 496 16.46 7.82 14.41
C SER A 496 15.20 7.15 14.95
N TYR A 497 14.61 7.81 15.94
CA TYR A 497 13.37 7.40 16.59
C TYR A 497 12.22 8.32 16.17
N ASP A 498 11.13 7.72 15.68
CA ASP A 498 9.86 8.37 15.48
C ASP A 498 8.80 7.70 16.35
N ALA A 499 8.11 8.49 17.18
CA ALA A 499 7.19 7.99 18.18
C ALA A 499 5.92 7.36 17.58
N ALA A 500 5.41 7.95 16.49
CA ALA A 500 4.25 7.43 15.79
C ALA A 500 4.60 6.10 15.12
N LYS A 501 5.73 6.05 14.40
CA LYS A 501 6.21 4.82 13.77
C LYS A 501 6.47 3.72 14.78
N ALA A 502 7.09 4.05 15.92
CA ALA A 502 7.36 3.09 16.99
C ALA A 502 6.07 2.43 17.52
N LYS A 503 4.93 3.13 17.48
CA LYS A 503 3.64 2.60 17.91
C LYS A 503 2.96 1.70 16.90
N GLU A 504 3.24 1.88 15.62
CA GLU A 504 2.72 1.03 14.54
C GLU A 504 3.22 -0.41 14.66
N TYR A 505 4.46 -0.59 15.11
CA TYR A 505 5.04 -1.90 15.36
C TYR A 505 4.31 -2.65 16.49
N LYS A 506 3.92 -3.90 16.22
CA LYS A 506 3.18 -4.77 17.14
C LYS A 506 4.11 -5.75 17.88
N ILE A 507 5.17 -5.22 18.46
CA ILE A 507 6.19 -5.99 19.19
C ILE A 507 6.06 -5.74 20.71
N PRO A 508 5.24 -6.51 21.45
CA PRO A 508 4.83 -6.17 22.82
C PRO A 508 5.94 -6.27 23.87
N LYS A 509 7.03 -6.99 23.60
CA LYS A 509 8.08 -7.30 24.59
C LYS A 509 9.35 -6.45 24.43
N ILE A 510 9.46 -5.64 23.38
CA ILE A 510 10.70 -4.94 23.03
C ILE A 510 10.48 -3.43 23.10
N LYS A 511 11.38 -2.75 23.81
CA LYS A 511 11.43 -1.28 23.80
C LYS A 511 12.09 -0.81 22.51
N ILE A 512 11.28 -0.38 21.56
CA ILE A 512 11.75 0.10 20.26
C ILE A 512 12.52 1.40 20.44
N LYS A 513 13.83 1.36 20.19
CA LYS A 513 14.72 2.52 20.29
C LYS A 513 14.93 3.22 18.94
N TRP A 514 14.79 2.49 17.83
CA TRP A 514 15.04 3.00 16.49
C TRP A 514 13.94 2.56 15.54
N THR A 515 13.67 3.40 14.55
CA THR A 515 12.60 3.21 13.57
C THR A 515 13.07 3.47 12.15
N HIS A 516 13.98 4.42 11.99
CA HIS A 516 14.53 4.85 10.71
C HIS A 516 16.05 4.64 10.75
N PHE A 517 16.58 3.91 9.77
CA PHE A 517 18.00 3.58 9.64
C PHE A 517 18.59 4.27 8.42
N PHE A 518 19.75 4.89 8.60
CA PHE A 518 20.43 5.69 7.59
C PHE A 518 21.44 4.83 6.87
N ILE A 519 21.30 4.72 5.56
CA ILE A 519 22.13 3.89 4.69
C ILE A 519 23.22 4.75 4.07
N GLY A 520 24.47 4.31 4.21
CA GLY A 520 25.64 4.98 3.68
C GLY A 520 26.48 4.05 2.81
N CYS A 521 27.12 4.63 1.79
CA CYS A 521 28.12 3.96 0.95
C CYS A 521 29.49 4.58 1.18
N LEU A 522 30.54 3.76 1.25
CA LEU A 522 31.91 4.25 1.40
C LEU A 522 32.36 5.01 0.14
N ASP A 523 32.99 6.16 0.33
CA ASP A 523 33.49 7.04 -0.74
C ASP A 523 35.04 7.11 -0.74
N ASN A 524 35.70 6.52 0.25
CA ASN A 524 37.16 6.46 0.38
C ASN A 524 37.66 5.11 0.92
N LYS A 525 37.07 4.00 0.45
CA LYS A 525 37.23 2.64 0.99
C LYS A 525 38.69 2.21 1.12
N GLU A 526 39.51 2.46 0.10
CA GLU A 526 40.92 2.06 0.04
C GLU A 526 41.75 2.83 1.07
N LYS A 527 41.66 4.16 1.05
CA LYS A 527 42.37 5.04 2.00
C LYS A 527 41.96 4.80 3.46
N ALA A 528 40.68 4.48 3.68
CA ALA A 528 40.16 4.17 5.00
C ALA A 528 40.67 2.80 5.51
N LYS A 529 40.78 1.79 4.63
CA LYS A 529 41.39 0.48 4.97
C LYS A 529 42.87 0.60 5.30
N GLU A 530 43.59 1.47 4.60
CA GLU A 530 45.02 1.75 4.84
C GLU A 530 45.27 2.62 6.09
N GLY A 531 44.21 3.12 6.74
CA GLY A 531 44.30 3.98 7.92
C GLY A 531 44.79 5.40 7.63
N ILE A 532 44.82 5.82 6.36
CA ILE A 532 45.25 7.17 5.94
C ILE A 532 44.17 8.21 6.26
N GLU A 533 42.92 7.88 6.00
CA GLU A 533 41.76 8.74 6.23
C GLU A 533 40.70 8.00 7.07
N LYS A 534 39.81 8.75 7.72
CA LYS A 534 38.64 8.14 8.38
C LYS A 534 37.65 7.63 7.34
N PRO A 535 36.90 6.54 7.60
CA PRO A 535 35.83 6.10 6.72
C PRO A 535 34.81 7.23 6.48
N ARG A 536 34.63 7.59 5.22
CA ARG A 536 33.66 8.60 4.76
C ARG A 536 32.50 7.90 4.06
N PHE A 537 31.31 8.10 4.59
CA PHE A 537 30.07 7.54 4.05
C PHE A 537 29.21 8.64 3.42
N VAL A 538 28.84 8.46 2.16
CA VAL A 538 27.80 9.26 1.51
C VAL A 538 26.45 8.65 1.88
N ILE A 539 25.57 9.44 2.49
CA ILE A 539 24.25 8.97 2.91
C ILE A 539 23.30 8.99 1.72
N THR A 540 22.80 7.81 1.33
CA THR A 540 22.02 7.64 0.10
C THR A 540 20.52 7.45 0.37
N ASN A 541 20.18 6.73 1.44
CA ASN A 541 18.82 6.30 1.71
C ASN A 541 18.51 6.28 3.22
N VAL A 542 17.21 6.31 3.56
CA VAL A 542 16.69 6.00 4.89
C VAL A 542 15.67 4.89 4.74
N VAL A 543 15.75 3.87 5.58
CA VAL A 543 14.87 2.69 5.54
C VAL A 543 14.24 2.39 6.89
N GLU A 544 13.09 1.74 6.83
CA GLU A 544 12.39 1.15 7.97
C GLU A 544 12.58 -0.38 7.91
N LEU A 545 12.68 -1.03 9.06
CA LEU A 545 12.76 -2.49 9.14
C LEU A 545 11.36 -3.10 9.28
N SER A 546 11.21 -4.35 8.80
CA SER A 546 10.06 -5.19 9.13
C SER A 546 10.04 -5.54 10.61
N GLU A 547 8.89 -5.95 11.14
CA GLU A 547 8.77 -6.36 12.55
C GLU A 547 9.77 -7.47 12.91
N ASP A 548 9.89 -8.48 12.06
CA ASP A 548 10.80 -9.61 12.26
C ASP A 548 12.27 -9.16 12.30
N LEU A 549 12.71 -8.34 11.33
CA LEU A 549 14.08 -7.84 11.27
C LEU A 549 14.39 -6.88 12.43
N LEU A 550 13.42 -6.06 12.82
CA LEU A 550 13.57 -5.15 13.95
C LEU A 550 13.66 -5.92 15.27
N GLU A 551 12.89 -6.99 15.45
CA GLU A 551 12.98 -7.87 16.62
C GLU A 551 14.35 -8.57 16.69
N ILE A 552 14.84 -9.09 15.56
CA ILE A 552 16.20 -9.65 15.46
C ILE A 552 17.23 -8.58 15.85
N LEU A 553 17.14 -7.39 15.28
CA LEU A 553 18.09 -6.32 15.55
C LEU A 553 18.11 -5.92 17.04
N MET A 554 16.93 -5.83 17.66
CA MET A 554 16.80 -5.38 19.05
C MET A 554 17.16 -6.47 20.08
N THR A 555 17.19 -7.74 19.68
CA THR A 555 17.56 -8.87 20.54
C THR A 555 19.04 -9.22 20.45
N GLN A 556 19.67 -8.96 19.30
CA GLN A 556 21.11 -9.15 19.10
C GLN A 556 21.90 -8.02 19.78
N ARG A 557 23.09 -8.36 20.31
CA ARG A 557 23.99 -7.38 20.91
C ARG A 557 24.88 -6.77 19.83
N PHE A 558 24.53 -5.57 19.40
CA PHE A 558 25.39 -4.71 18.58
C PHE A 558 26.19 -3.73 19.46
N THR A 559 27.22 -3.13 18.88
CA THR A 559 27.99 -2.05 19.51
C THR A 559 27.05 -0.92 19.96
N SER A 560 27.35 -0.32 21.11
CA SER A 560 26.51 0.74 21.66
C SER A 560 26.65 2.00 20.80
N PRO A 561 25.59 2.51 20.17
CA PRO A 561 25.72 3.68 19.32
C PRO A 561 25.95 4.94 20.13
N VAL A 562 26.60 5.91 19.51
CA VAL A 562 26.90 7.22 20.09
C VAL A 562 25.92 8.27 19.59
N SER A 563 25.68 9.33 20.35
CA SER A 563 24.93 10.48 19.85
C SER A 563 25.67 11.11 18.67
N PHE A 564 24.94 11.66 17.69
CA PHE A 564 25.51 12.27 16.50
C PHE A 564 26.65 13.27 16.81
N ASP A 565 26.45 14.18 17.78
CA ASP A 565 27.45 15.19 18.16
C ASP A 565 28.73 14.62 18.80
N LYS A 566 28.68 13.37 19.27
CA LYS A 566 29.80 12.66 19.89
C LYS A 566 30.51 11.72 18.94
N ASN A 567 30.00 11.51 17.72
CA ASN A 567 30.67 10.70 16.72
C ASN A 567 32.06 11.30 16.41
N ARG A 568 33.11 10.49 16.56
CA ARG A 568 34.49 10.85 16.18
C ARG A 568 35.10 9.86 15.20
N SER A 569 34.43 8.74 14.94
CA SER A 569 34.97 7.60 14.22
C SER A 569 34.66 7.67 12.72
N LEU A 570 33.49 8.17 12.34
CA LEU A 570 33.02 8.18 10.95
C LEU A 570 32.79 9.61 10.43
N ILE A 571 33.06 9.84 9.15
CA ILE A 571 32.63 11.04 8.43
C ILE A 571 31.34 10.71 7.69
N LEU A 572 30.25 11.42 8.00
CA LEU A 572 28.95 11.21 7.36
C LEU A 572 28.63 12.42 6.47
N ASP A 573 28.67 12.21 5.16
CA ASP A 573 28.39 13.25 4.16
C ASP A 573 26.88 13.33 3.90
N PHE A 574 26.28 14.44 4.38
CA PHE A 574 24.91 14.86 4.07
C PHE A 574 24.89 16.04 3.08
N ASP A 575 26.04 16.56 2.67
CA ASP A 575 26.19 17.75 1.82
C ASP A 575 25.70 17.50 0.40
N ARG A 576 25.53 16.22 0.04
CA ARG A 576 24.86 15.79 -1.20
C ARG A 576 23.32 15.78 -1.13
N GLU A 577 22.73 16.22 0.00
CA GLU A 577 21.29 16.50 0.22
C GLU A 577 20.31 15.35 -0.08
N ALA A 578 20.75 14.09 -0.10
CA ALA A 578 19.84 12.96 -0.35
C ALA A 578 18.91 12.62 0.82
N VAL A 579 19.28 13.08 2.01
CA VAL A 579 18.55 12.86 3.25
C VAL A 579 18.62 14.10 4.11
N ASP A 580 17.51 14.80 4.27
CA ASP A 580 17.52 16.07 4.99
C ASP A 580 17.22 15.97 6.51
N LYS A 581 17.30 14.77 7.08
CA LYS A 581 17.42 14.55 8.54
C LYS A 581 18.81 14.00 8.85
N GLN A 582 19.42 14.44 9.92
CA GLN A 582 20.54 13.74 10.51
C GLN A 582 20.04 12.60 11.42
N PRO A 583 20.79 11.49 11.55
CA PRO A 583 20.50 10.46 12.51
C PRO A 583 20.66 11.00 13.94
N THR A 584 19.82 10.54 14.87
CA THR A 584 19.99 10.87 16.29
C THR A 584 21.19 10.16 16.92
N VAL A 585 21.50 8.97 16.42
CA VAL A 585 22.63 8.15 16.88
C VAL A 585 23.41 7.58 15.70
N VAL A 586 24.71 7.39 15.88
CA VAL A 586 25.64 6.83 14.90
C VAL A 586 26.16 5.50 15.41
N PHE A 587 26.23 4.51 14.52
CA PHE A 587 26.88 3.23 14.78
C PHE A 587 28.35 3.39 14.38
N GLU A 588 29.26 3.49 15.35
CA GLU A 588 30.70 3.65 15.06
C GLU A 588 31.30 2.43 14.35
N ASP A 589 30.66 1.27 14.54
CA ASP A 589 30.80 0.06 13.72
C ASP A 589 29.46 -0.18 13.00
N PRO A 590 29.30 0.32 11.75
CA PRO A 590 28.04 0.23 11.01
C PRO A 590 27.55 -1.20 10.81
N LEU A 591 26.23 -1.37 10.89
CA LEU A 591 25.56 -2.64 10.61
C LEU A 591 25.54 -2.90 9.10
N VAL A 592 25.50 -4.16 8.68
CA VAL A 592 25.44 -4.53 7.26
C VAL A 592 24.05 -5.04 6.89
N PHE A 593 23.37 -4.33 5.99
CA PHE A 593 22.05 -4.67 5.48
C PHE A 593 22.13 -5.11 4.03
N ASP A 594 21.55 -6.27 3.72
CA ASP A 594 21.27 -6.67 2.34
C ASP A 594 20.04 -5.90 1.86
N MET A 595 20.22 -5.15 0.77
CA MET A 595 19.27 -4.17 0.27
C MET A 595 18.66 -4.59 -1.05
N ARG A 596 17.35 -4.35 -1.16
CA ARG A 596 16.56 -4.48 -2.37
C ARG A 596 15.99 -3.14 -2.77
N CYS A 597 15.81 -2.90 -4.06
CA CYS A 597 15.09 -1.73 -4.55
C CYS A 597 14.22 -2.06 -5.75
N PHE A 598 13.27 -1.17 -6.04
CA PHE A 598 12.40 -1.31 -7.20
C PHE A 598 13.07 -0.86 -8.50
N SER A 599 13.83 0.22 -8.41
CA SER A 599 14.57 0.82 -9.50
C SER A 599 15.58 1.79 -8.89
N PHE A 600 16.45 2.34 -9.72
CA PHE A 600 17.26 3.49 -9.34
C PHE A 600 16.55 4.77 -9.77
N ASP A 601 16.73 5.81 -8.96
CA ASP A 601 16.10 7.10 -9.19
C ASP A 601 16.95 8.23 -8.59
N LYS A 602 16.88 9.42 -9.21
CA LYS A 602 17.51 10.63 -8.66
C LYS A 602 16.52 11.28 -7.71
N ARG A 603 16.86 11.34 -6.44
CA ARG A 603 16.04 12.00 -5.43
C ARG A 603 15.96 13.50 -5.67
N GLN A 604 14.97 14.11 -5.03
CA GLN A 604 14.82 15.56 -5.01
C GLN A 604 16.08 16.22 -4.48
N ASN A 605 16.48 17.32 -5.12
CA ASN A 605 17.68 18.09 -4.76
C ASN A 605 18.99 17.26 -4.78
N THR A 606 19.04 16.16 -5.53
CA THR A 606 20.25 15.33 -5.68
C THR A 606 20.63 15.16 -7.14
N THR A 607 21.93 15.00 -7.40
CA THR A 607 22.47 14.78 -8.76
C THR A 607 22.83 13.32 -9.02
N PHE A 608 22.82 12.47 -7.99
CA PHE A 608 23.31 11.10 -8.04
C PHE A 608 22.17 10.07 -7.92
N TRP A 609 22.43 8.84 -8.33
CA TRP A 609 21.49 7.74 -8.27
C TRP A 609 21.31 7.19 -6.86
N SER A 610 20.06 6.98 -6.47
CA SER A 610 19.68 6.36 -5.21
C SER A 610 18.69 5.21 -5.44
N MET A 611 18.53 4.33 -4.46
CA MET A 611 17.53 3.28 -4.52
C MET A 611 16.11 3.85 -4.38
N ARG A 612 15.22 3.53 -5.32
CA ARG A 612 13.77 3.85 -5.27
C ARG A 612 13.04 2.71 -4.56
N PHE A 613 12.22 3.07 -3.57
CA PHE A 613 11.51 2.12 -2.70
C PHE A 613 12.42 1.03 -2.09
N PRO A 614 13.51 1.43 -1.40
CA PRO A 614 14.44 0.48 -0.81
C PRO A 614 13.80 -0.34 0.31
N SER A 615 14.23 -1.58 0.45
CA SER A 615 13.82 -2.46 1.56
C SER A 615 14.98 -3.37 1.98
N VAL A 616 15.03 -3.70 3.27
CA VAL A 616 16.03 -4.62 3.82
C VAL A 616 15.51 -6.06 3.71
N SER A 617 16.28 -6.94 3.07
CA SER A 617 15.99 -8.38 3.01
C SER A 617 16.59 -9.12 4.19
N LYS A 618 17.82 -8.78 4.58
CA LYS A 618 18.59 -9.48 5.60
C LYS A 618 19.52 -8.53 6.35
N ILE A 619 19.80 -8.85 7.62
CA ILE A 619 20.85 -8.22 8.43
C ILE A 619 22.01 -9.23 8.54
N HIS A 620 23.21 -8.81 8.15
CA HIS A 620 24.42 -9.62 8.18
C HIS A 620 25.17 -9.41 9.50
N ASN A 621 25.57 -10.54 10.10
CA ASN A 621 26.43 -10.58 11.29
C ASN A 621 27.80 -11.20 10.98
N ASP A 622 27.93 -11.78 9.79
CA ASP A 622 29.11 -12.43 9.24
C ASP A 622 29.97 -11.48 8.39
N ARG A 623 29.53 -10.23 8.23
CA ARG A 623 30.15 -9.21 7.37
C ARG A 623 30.34 -7.91 8.13
N THR A 624 31.29 -7.11 7.66
CA THR A 624 31.57 -5.77 8.18
C THR A 624 31.26 -4.72 7.12
N TYR A 625 31.23 -3.45 7.51
CA TYR A 625 31.01 -2.37 6.55
C TYR A 625 32.09 -2.30 5.44
N TRP A 626 33.22 -2.99 5.60
CA TRP A 626 34.24 -3.13 4.55
C TRP A 626 33.80 -4.02 3.38
N ASP A 627 32.82 -4.88 3.60
CA ASP A 627 32.24 -5.78 2.59
C ASP A 627 31.08 -5.12 1.84
N THR A 628 30.70 -3.90 2.23
CA THR A 628 29.61 -3.14 1.61
C THR A 628 30.04 -2.47 0.32
N ILE A 629 29.04 -2.19 -0.52
CA ILE A 629 29.19 -1.49 -1.78
C ILE A 629 29.68 -0.04 -1.57
N THR A 630 30.59 0.41 -2.42
CA THR A 630 31.06 1.80 -2.46
C THR A 630 30.03 2.71 -3.11
N PHE A 631 30.21 4.02 -2.95
CA PHE A 631 29.37 5.01 -3.60
C PHE A 631 29.48 4.91 -5.12
N ASP A 632 30.69 4.73 -5.65
CA ASP A 632 30.95 4.61 -7.09
C ASP A 632 30.33 3.33 -7.67
N GLU A 633 30.51 2.19 -7.00
CA GLU A 633 29.87 0.92 -7.39
C GLU A 633 28.34 1.06 -7.42
N LEU A 634 27.73 1.78 -6.47
CA LEU A 634 26.29 2.08 -6.51
C LEU A 634 25.91 2.91 -7.76
N GLN A 635 26.72 3.92 -8.12
CA GLN A 635 26.44 4.74 -9.31
C GLN A 635 26.57 3.93 -10.61
N GLU A 636 27.57 3.05 -10.70
CA GLU A 636 27.77 2.14 -11.84
C GLU A 636 26.61 1.14 -11.98
N LEU A 637 26.20 0.51 -10.88
CA LEU A 637 25.03 -0.40 -10.87
C LEU A 637 23.77 0.32 -11.33
N ALA A 638 23.56 1.56 -10.85
CA ALA A 638 22.40 2.34 -11.22
C ALA A 638 22.42 2.75 -12.70
N ALA A 639 23.56 3.24 -13.20
CA ALA A 639 23.72 3.61 -14.61
C ALA A 639 23.39 2.43 -15.52
N LYS A 640 24.02 1.27 -15.28
CA LYS A 640 23.79 0.04 -16.05
C LYS A 640 22.33 -0.45 -15.99
N ALA A 641 21.66 -0.29 -14.86
CA ALA A 641 20.26 -0.68 -14.71
C ALA A 641 19.27 0.25 -15.44
N THR A 642 19.69 1.48 -15.74
CA THR A 642 18.85 2.51 -16.39
C THR A 642 19.16 2.71 -17.87
N GLU A 643 20.30 2.25 -18.35
CA GLU A 643 20.70 2.34 -19.76
C GLU A 643 19.79 1.47 -20.64
N THR A 644 19.22 2.09 -21.67
CA THR A 644 18.36 1.41 -22.64
C THR A 644 19.24 0.93 -23.79
N PRO A 645 19.21 -0.36 -24.17
CA PRO A 645 19.95 -0.83 -25.33
C PRO A 645 19.46 -0.15 -26.62
N ASP A 646 20.38 0.19 -27.54
CA ASP A 646 20.04 0.85 -28.82
C ASP A 646 19.36 -0.11 -29.82
N GLU A 647 19.44 -1.43 -29.62
CA GLU A 647 18.76 -2.45 -30.43
C GLU A 647 18.02 -3.47 -29.55
N GLU A 648 16.92 -4.06 -30.06
CA GLU A 648 16.30 -5.23 -29.46
C GLU A 648 17.29 -6.41 -29.52
N ASP A 649 18.14 -6.53 -28.51
CA ASP A 649 19.07 -7.65 -28.41
C ASP A 649 18.26 -8.95 -28.22
N SER A 650 18.10 -9.67 -29.32
CA SER A 650 17.42 -10.97 -29.35
C SER A 650 18.03 -11.99 -28.38
N GLN A 651 19.29 -11.82 -27.98
CA GLN A 651 19.93 -12.65 -26.95
C GLN A 651 19.45 -12.28 -25.55
N GLU A 652 19.44 -10.99 -25.19
CA GLU A 652 18.91 -10.52 -23.91
C GLU A 652 17.44 -10.95 -23.74
N MET A 653 16.64 -10.83 -24.80
CA MET A 653 15.25 -11.26 -24.83
C MET A 653 15.09 -12.76 -24.51
N ARG A 654 15.88 -13.63 -25.16
CA ARG A 654 15.87 -15.08 -24.90
C ARG A 654 16.34 -15.41 -23.47
N GLN A 655 17.33 -14.70 -22.96
CA GLN A 655 17.81 -14.85 -21.59
C GLN A 655 16.71 -14.53 -20.57
N TRP A 656 15.96 -13.45 -20.78
CA TRP A 656 14.85 -13.09 -19.91
C TRP A 656 13.69 -14.08 -19.98
N ILE A 657 13.34 -14.57 -21.16
CA ILE A 657 12.32 -15.64 -21.29
C ILE A 657 12.73 -16.87 -20.47
N SER A 658 13.98 -17.34 -20.62
CA SER A 658 14.49 -18.48 -19.86
C SER A 658 14.52 -18.21 -18.34
N ALA A 659 14.90 -17.01 -17.93
CA ALA A 659 14.90 -16.61 -16.52
C ALA A 659 13.47 -16.60 -15.93
N LEU A 660 12.49 -16.10 -16.69
CA LEU A 660 11.08 -16.10 -16.31
C LEU A 660 10.48 -17.51 -16.25
N GLU A 661 10.96 -18.45 -17.05
CA GLU A 661 10.59 -19.87 -16.96
C GLU A 661 11.14 -20.52 -15.70
N LYS A 662 12.43 -20.32 -15.42
CA LYS A 662 13.08 -20.82 -14.20
C LYS A 662 12.46 -20.25 -12.93
N ALA A 663 12.02 -18.99 -12.97
CA ALA A 663 11.35 -18.33 -11.85
C ALA A 663 9.91 -18.83 -11.62
N ASP A 664 9.33 -19.59 -12.56
CA ASP A 664 7.99 -20.16 -12.47
C ASP A 664 7.98 -21.68 -12.77
N PRO A 665 8.68 -22.51 -11.96
CA PRO A 665 8.88 -23.93 -12.23
C PRO A 665 7.59 -24.77 -12.17
N GLY A 666 6.48 -24.17 -11.72
CA GLY A 666 5.13 -24.77 -11.76
C GLY A 666 4.21 -24.18 -12.84
N GLY A 667 4.71 -23.29 -13.70
CA GLY A 667 3.99 -22.78 -14.86
C GLY A 667 3.73 -23.91 -15.87
N ARG A 668 2.67 -23.80 -16.68
CA ARG A 668 2.44 -24.75 -17.77
C ARG A 668 3.67 -24.76 -18.68
N ALA A 669 4.42 -25.86 -18.71
CA ALA A 669 5.55 -26.03 -19.62
C ALA A 669 5.00 -26.00 -21.05
N VAL A 670 5.51 -25.08 -21.88
CA VAL A 670 5.01 -24.88 -23.26
C VAL A 670 5.90 -25.59 -24.30
N ASP A 671 7.04 -26.14 -23.91
CA ASP A 671 8.04 -26.62 -24.89
C ASP A 671 7.82 -28.05 -25.42
N ALA A 672 6.72 -28.71 -25.06
CA ALA A 672 6.42 -30.04 -25.61
C ALA A 672 5.75 -29.99 -27.01
N LEU A 673 5.36 -28.81 -27.51
CA LEU A 673 4.56 -28.70 -28.76
C LEU A 673 5.28 -27.99 -29.92
N THR A 674 6.48 -27.43 -29.71
CA THR A 674 7.22 -26.73 -30.76
C THR A 674 8.25 -27.61 -31.50
N GLN A 675 8.38 -28.90 -31.12
CA GLN A 675 9.24 -29.86 -31.84
C GLN A 675 8.52 -30.70 -32.90
N GLU A 676 7.21 -30.54 -33.11
CA GLU A 676 6.47 -31.31 -34.14
C GLU A 676 6.04 -30.52 -35.38
N SER A 677 6.56 -29.31 -35.59
CA SER A 677 6.27 -28.54 -36.82
C SER A 677 7.52 -27.92 -37.44
N SER A 678 8.59 -28.72 -37.53
CA SER A 678 9.71 -28.53 -38.45
C SER A 678 9.94 -29.81 -39.25
N SER A 679 8.87 -30.32 -39.88
CA SER A 679 8.99 -31.20 -41.05
C SER A 679 9.30 -30.33 -42.27
N THR A 680 10.58 -30.30 -42.61
CA THR A 680 11.14 -29.69 -43.82
C THR A 680 10.53 -30.33 -45.07
N GLU A 681 9.79 -29.55 -45.86
CA GLU A 681 9.45 -29.93 -47.24
C GLU A 681 10.70 -29.80 -48.12
N THR A 682 11.40 -30.92 -48.32
CA THR A 682 12.48 -31.02 -49.31
C THR A 682 11.91 -31.59 -50.60
N ARG A 683 11.78 -30.73 -51.61
CA ARG A 683 11.47 -31.09 -53.00
C ARG A 683 12.62 -31.93 -53.57
N ALA A 684 12.34 -33.17 -53.95
CA ALA A 684 13.27 -34.03 -54.69
C ALA A 684 12.75 -34.30 -56.11
N SER A 685 13.61 -34.07 -57.10
CA SER A 685 13.53 -34.67 -58.45
C SER A 685 14.20 -36.04 -58.43
N PRO A 686 13.77 -37.01 -59.26
CA PRO A 686 14.16 -38.41 -59.14
C PRO A 686 15.48 -38.70 -59.85
N THR A 687 16.18 -39.78 -59.47
CA THR A 687 16.47 -40.94 -60.34
C THR A 687 17.35 -42.00 -59.66
N SER A 688 16.92 -43.27 -59.78
CA SER A 688 17.67 -44.54 -59.82
C SER A 688 18.39 -45.08 -58.56
N SER A 689 17.64 -45.95 -57.87
CA SER A 689 17.97 -47.34 -57.50
C SER A 689 19.42 -47.86 -57.57
N ARG A 690 19.93 -48.42 -56.47
CA ARG A 690 20.13 -49.89 -56.26
C ARG A 690 20.91 -50.21 -54.97
N ILE A 691 20.41 -51.23 -54.25
CA ILE A 691 21.11 -52.35 -53.57
C ILE A 691 22.00 -51.96 -52.37
N GLU A 692 21.66 -52.24 -51.11
CA GLU A 692 21.42 -53.50 -50.38
C GLU A 692 22.61 -53.92 -49.48
N TYR A 693 22.24 -54.20 -48.22
CA TYR A 693 22.83 -55.11 -47.23
C TYR A 693 24.19 -54.82 -46.52
N ALA A 694 24.01 -54.61 -45.21
CA ALA A 694 24.53 -55.43 -44.11
C ALA A 694 25.90 -55.16 -43.45
N GLN A 695 25.75 -54.87 -42.15
CA GLN A 695 26.33 -55.58 -41.01
C GLN A 695 27.74 -55.25 -40.48
N ARG A 696 27.74 -55.17 -39.13
CA ARG A 696 28.76 -55.62 -38.16
C ARG A 696 29.95 -54.69 -37.85
N SER A 697 29.89 -54.17 -36.62
CA SER A 697 31.02 -53.99 -35.68
C SER A 697 31.90 -55.27 -35.61
N PRO A 698 33.19 -55.29 -35.15
CA PRO A 698 33.57 -54.81 -33.80
C PRO A 698 35.04 -54.39 -33.54
N HIS A 699 35.27 -53.89 -32.31
CA HIS A 699 36.46 -53.96 -31.43
C HIS A 699 37.90 -53.86 -31.99
N SER A 700 38.74 -53.00 -31.38
CA SER A 700 39.78 -53.41 -30.40
C SER A 700 40.74 -52.27 -29.99
N ASN A 701 41.38 -52.51 -28.84
CA ASN A 701 42.18 -51.66 -27.95
C ASN A 701 43.54 -51.18 -28.48
N ALA A 702 44.12 -50.11 -27.89
CA ALA A 702 45.34 -50.19 -27.04
C ALA A 702 46.13 -48.86 -26.86
N THR A 703 46.12 -48.34 -25.63
CA THR A 703 47.25 -47.90 -24.76
C THR A 703 48.35 -46.89 -25.21
N ARG A 704 48.49 -45.78 -24.45
CA ARG A 704 49.69 -45.38 -23.64
C ARG A 704 49.42 -44.02 -22.94
N LYS A 705 49.28 -43.98 -21.62
CA LYS A 705 50.26 -43.65 -20.54
C LYS A 705 50.57 -42.14 -20.33
N ARG A 706 50.08 -41.66 -19.17
CA ARG A 706 50.42 -40.53 -18.26
C ARG A 706 51.95 -40.39 -17.95
N PRO A 707 52.48 -39.36 -17.24
CA PRO A 707 51.83 -38.53 -16.18
C PRO A 707 52.23 -37.03 -16.07
N ALA A 708 51.56 -36.31 -15.16
CA ALA A 708 51.97 -35.02 -14.56
C ALA A 708 53.05 -35.24 -13.45
N PRO A 709 53.76 -34.22 -12.92
CA PRO A 709 53.18 -33.32 -11.88
C PRO A 709 53.82 -31.90 -11.68
N ASP A 710 53.18 -31.13 -10.79
CA ASP A 710 53.66 -30.13 -9.79
C ASP A 710 54.29 -28.74 -10.10
N MET A 711 53.66 -27.70 -9.49
CA MET A 711 54.15 -26.65 -8.56
C MET A 711 55.68 -26.34 -8.51
N GLU A 712 56.21 -25.11 -8.45
CA GLU A 712 55.97 -23.97 -7.53
C GLU A 712 56.91 -22.74 -7.89
N VAL A 713 56.53 -21.52 -7.48
CA VAL A 713 57.29 -20.30 -7.03
C VAL A 713 58.62 -19.81 -7.69
N TYR A 714 58.69 -18.53 -8.12
CA TYR A 714 59.50 -17.39 -7.54
C TYR A 714 59.65 -16.16 -8.48
N ALA A 715 59.87 -15.02 -7.81
CA ALA A 715 59.82 -13.61 -8.19
C ALA A 715 60.93 -13.03 -9.09
N ASN A 716 60.69 -11.77 -9.55
CA ASN A 716 61.59 -10.61 -9.79
C ASN A 716 61.19 -9.85 -11.08
N LYS A 717 61.37 -8.54 -11.30
CA LYS A 717 61.61 -7.31 -10.50
C LYS A 717 61.58 -6.14 -11.51
N THR A 718 61.02 -4.97 -11.15
CA THR A 718 61.37 -3.59 -11.59
C THR A 718 61.72 -3.25 -13.05
N GLN A 719 61.04 -2.20 -13.57
CA GLN A 719 61.74 -1.05 -14.15
C GLN A 719 60.98 0.27 -13.92
N ARG A 720 61.74 1.29 -13.51
CA ARG A 720 61.40 2.70 -13.27
C ARG A 720 61.20 3.46 -14.59
N LEU A 721 60.41 4.53 -14.55
CA LEU A 721 60.78 5.83 -15.12
C LEU A 721 60.13 6.95 -14.31
N SER A 722 60.94 7.95 -14.00
CA SER A 722 60.70 9.11 -13.14
C SER A 722 60.73 10.40 -13.97
N ASN A 723 60.26 11.49 -13.35
CA ASN A 723 60.47 12.93 -13.63
C ASN A 723 59.22 13.67 -14.14
N THR A 724 58.89 14.92 -13.78
CA THR A 724 59.28 15.88 -12.73
C THR A 724 58.26 17.03 -12.78
N THR A 725 57.85 17.50 -11.60
CA THR A 725 57.40 18.83 -11.13
C THR A 725 57.17 20.01 -12.11
N GLN A 726 56.07 20.76 -11.90
CA GLN A 726 55.97 22.25 -11.77
C GLN A 726 54.50 22.63 -11.43
N ALA A 727 54.16 23.08 -10.22
CA ALA A 727 54.29 24.41 -9.60
C ALA A 727 53.06 25.34 -9.81
N HIS A 728 52.44 25.70 -8.68
CA HIS A 728 51.32 26.66 -8.50
C HIS A 728 51.69 28.11 -8.87
N PRO A 729 50.69 29.01 -8.94
CA PRO A 729 50.61 30.01 -7.87
C PRO A 729 49.18 30.28 -7.36
N ASP A 730 49.10 30.51 -6.05
CA ASP A 730 48.04 31.20 -5.32
C ASP A 730 48.46 32.69 -5.16
N PRO A 731 47.57 33.68 -4.92
CA PRO A 731 47.18 33.93 -3.54
C PRO A 731 45.79 34.58 -3.27
N ALA A 732 45.20 34.14 -2.15
CA ALA A 732 44.59 34.90 -1.05
C ALA A 732 43.52 36.01 -1.33
N ASN A 733 42.34 35.84 -0.72
CA ASN A 733 41.81 36.87 0.20
C ASN A 733 40.81 36.31 1.23
N ARG A 734 41.03 36.67 2.50
CA ARG A 734 40.15 36.42 3.66
C ARG A 734 39.11 37.53 3.75
N LEU A 735 37.84 37.18 3.96
CA LEU A 735 36.91 38.00 4.75
C LEU A 735 36.02 37.11 5.63
N THR A 736 36.19 37.28 6.92
CA THR A 736 35.33 36.81 8.01
C THR A 736 34.02 37.60 8.04
N ALA A 737 32.88 36.91 8.06
CA ALA A 737 31.61 37.49 8.50
C ALA A 737 30.80 36.47 9.31
N VAL A 738 30.49 36.87 10.54
CA VAL A 738 29.67 36.20 11.55
C VAL A 738 28.21 36.17 11.10
N LEU A 739 27.57 34.99 11.04
CA LEU A 739 26.10 34.87 10.93
C LEU A 739 25.52 33.67 11.72
N SER A 740 24.46 34.02 12.44
CA SER A 740 23.58 33.31 13.37
C SER A 740 22.86 32.05 12.82
N PRO A 741 22.26 31.19 13.67
CA PRO A 741 21.91 29.81 13.33
C PRO A 741 20.61 29.69 12.51
N VAL A 742 20.68 29.06 11.33
CA VAL A 742 19.53 28.88 10.42
C VAL A 742 19.23 27.39 10.12
N ARG A 743 18.17 26.97 10.81
CA ARG A 743 17.18 25.87 10.67
C ARG A 743 17.04 25.08 9.34
N ILE A 744 17.68 23.92 9.33
CA ILE A 744 17.29 22.51 9.00
C ILE A 744 15.84 22.23 8.45
N ARG A 745 15.68 21.52 7.31
CA ARG A 745 14.41 20.99 6.71
C ARG A 745 14.65 19.74 5.84
N GLN A 746 13.63 18.83 5.72
CA GLN A 746 13.54 17.33 5.55
C GLN A 746 12.70 16.77 4.34
N PRO A 747 12.90 15.50 3.82
CA PRO A 747 12.22 14.89 2.63
C PRO A 747 11.44 13.56 2.96
N LEU A 748 10.72 12.83 2.07
CA LEU A 748 9.60 13.14 1.15
C LEU A 748 8.65 11.95 0.78
N SER A 749 8.66 10.80 1.48
CA SER A 749 7.59 9.76 1.34
C SER A 749 6.58 9.75 2.50
N GLN A 750 6.88 10.55 3.53
CA GLN A 750 5.98 10.97 4.59
C GLN A 750 6.19 12.49 4.74
N ILE A 751 5.31 13.31 4.15
CA ILE A 751 4.85 14.64 4.65
C ILE A 751 4.07 15.39 3.55
N ASP A 752 2.98 16.00 4.03
CA ASP A 752 2.09 16.95 3.39
C ASP A 752 2.76 18.14 2.72
N ALA A 753 2.17 18.58 1.60
CA ALA A 753 2.63 19.72 0.84
C ALA A 753 2.62 21.01 1.71
N ASN A 754 3.78 21.69 1.84
CA ASN A 754 3.96 22.97 2.57
C ASN A 754 5.33 23.67 2.37
N PRO A 755 5.48 24.64 1.47
CA PRO A 755 6.48 25.70 1.53
C PRO A 755 5.97 26.93 2.30
N ARG A 756 6.91 27.70 2.83
CA ARG A 756 6.72 29.05 3.38
C ARG A 756 7.43 30.01 2.45
N ALA A 757 6.71 30.92 1.81
CA ALA A 757 7.27 32.15 1.28
C ALA A 757 7.10 33.27 2.33
N ARG A 758 8.11 34.10 2.53
CA ARG A 758 7.99 35.40 3.21
C ARG A 758 8.03 36.46 2.12
N VAL A 759 7.01 37.32 2.09
CA VAL A 759 7.00 38.59 1.35
C VAL A 759 7.63 39.66 2.27
N PRO A 760 8.44 40.59 1.76
CA PRO A 760 8.98 41.69 2.57
C PRO A 760 7.89 42.70 2.90
N SER A 761 7.82 43.13 4.16
CA SER A 761 6.98 44.23 4.61
C SER A 761 7.64 45.57 4.26
N CYS A 762 7.02 46.35 3.38
CA CYS A 762 7.26 47.79 3.28
C CYS A 762 6.39 48.52 4.30
N SER A 763 7.05 49.32 5.13
CA SER A 763 6.47 50.30 6.05
C SER A 763 5.92 51.50 5.27
N LEU A 764 4.65 51.84 5.47
CA LEU A 764 4.14 53.20 5.26
C LEU A 764 3.15 53.54 6.38
N SER A 765 3.30 54.78 6.83
CA SER A 765 2.74 55.46 7.99
C SER A 765 1.30 55.94 7.80
N SER A 766 0.57 55.95 8.92
CA SER A 766 -0.38 56.97 9.42
C SER A 766 -1.44 57.57 8.47
N SER A 767 -2.71 57.38 8.80
CA SER A 767 -3.63 58.49 9.15
C SER A 767 -5.00 57.99 9.60
N ASP A 768 -5.45 58.53 10.73
CA ASP A 768 -6.80 58.48 11.30
C ASP A 768 -7.90 58.84 10.28
N THR A 769 -9.08 58.23 10.39
CA THR A 769 -10.36 58.96 10.41
C THR A 769 -11.46 58.12 11.07
N THR A 770 -12.20 58.81 11.92
CA THR A 770 -13.27 58.45 12.84
C THR A 770 -14.64 58.31 12.15
N GLN A 771 -15.58 57.65 12.88
CA GLN A 771 -17.06 57.76 12.77
C GLN A 771 -17.70 57.10 11.53
N GLN A 772 -18.89 56.49 11.56
CA GLN A 772 -20.07 56.62 12.43
C GLN A 772 -21.03 55.43 12.20
N SER A 773 -21.85 55.11 13.21
CA SER A 773 -23.25 54.60 13.20
C SER A 773 -23.84 54.04 11.89
N THR A 774 -24.62 52.94 11.89
CA THR A 774 -25.98 52.92 12.46
C THR A 774 -26.47 51.53 12.86
N SER A 775 -27.16 51.53 14.00
CA SER A 775 -28.16 50.59 14.49
C SER A 775 -29.35 50.40 13.53
N ASN A 776 -29.96 49.21 13.54
CA ASN A 776 -31.34 49.03 14.01
C ASN A 776 -31.78 47.56 13.96
N ASP A 777 -32.16 47.09 15.16
CA ASP A 777 -32.99 45.93 15.43
C ASP A 777 -34.47 46.20 15.07
N CYS A 778 -35.20 45.13 14.70
CA CYS A 778 -36.54 44.82 15.22
C CYS A 778 -36.92 43.39 14.80
N TYR A 779 -37.07 42.45 15.74
CA TYR A 779 -38.31 42.12 16.48
C TYR A 779 -39.47 41.75 15.52
N SER A 780 -39.75 40.45 15.34
CA SER A 780 -40.59 39.57 16.18
C SER A 780 -42.09 39.67 15.86
N SER A 781 -42.76 38.52 15.72
CA SER A 781 -43.76 38.04 16.69
C SER A 781 -44.90 37.21 16.06
N PHE A 782 -45.52 36.44 16.96
CA PHE A 782 -46.81 35.73 16.94
C PHE A 782 -46.81 34.36 16.23
N GLY A 783 -47.10 33.24 16.90
CA GLY A 783 -48.21 32.95 17.84
C GLY A 783 -49.22 32.11 17.05
N SER A 784 -49.84 31.01 17.49
CA SER A 784 -50.21 30.55 18.82
C SER A 784 -50.76 29.10 18.75
N SER A 785 -50.89 28.46 19.91
CA SER A 785 -51.87 27.41 20.29
C SER A 785 -51.73 26.00 19.67
N GLY A 786 -51.74 24.88 20.40
CA GLY A 786 -52.14 24.57 21.77
C GLY A 786 -53.35 23.62 21.75
N VAL A 787 -53.14 22.32 21.97
CA VAL A 787 -54.17 21.37 22.46
C VAL A 787 -53.48 20.31 23.35
N ILE A 788 -53.95 20.22 24.59
CA ILE A 788 -53.66 19.20 25.60
C ILE A 788 -54.90 18.32 25.70
N VAL A 789 -54.75 16.99 25.73
CA VAL A 789 -55.72 16.06 26.36
C VAL A 789 -54.95 14.95 27.07
N ASP A 790 -55.54 14.53 28.17
CA ASP A 790 -54.96 13.98 29.40
C ASP A 790 -54.99 12.45 29.51
N GLU A 791 -54.34 11.98 30.57
CA GLU A 791 -54.07 10.65 31.14
C GLU A 791 -55.04 9.46 30.95
N THR A 792 -54.46 8.25 30.99
CA THR A 792 -55.01 7.10 31.73
C THR A 792 -53.93 6.04 32.03
N THR A 793 -53.86 5.62 33.29
CA THR A 793 -53.12 4.45 33.86
C THR A 793 -54.07 3.80 34.90
N PRO A 794 -53.84 2.60 35.53
CA PRO A 794 -52.93 1.47 35.30
C PRO A 794 -53.75 0.11 35.31
N PRO A 795 -53.22 -1.15 35.52
CA PRO A 795 -52.47 -1.60 36.70
C PRO A 795 -51.31 -2.59 36.45
N SER A 796 -50.54 -2.76 37.52
CA SER A 796 -49.47 -3.72 37.80
C SER A 796 -49.87 -5.20 37.75
N SER A 797 -48.97 -6.06 37.27
CA SER A 797 -48.85 -7.45 37.74
C SER A 797 -47.40 -7.93 37.72
N SER A 798 -47.08 -8.68 38.76
CA SER A 798 -45.77 -9.13 39.21
C SER A 798 -45.36 -10.49 38.62
N THR A 799 -44.04 -10.72 38.62
CA THR A 799 -43.33 -12.02 38.72
C THR A 799 -43.55 -13.07 37.63
N GLY A 800 -42.45 -13.45 36.97
CA GLY A 800 -42.35 -14.65 36.15
C GLY A 800 -41.02 -14.73 35.42
N GLU A 801 -39.98 -15.23 36.11
CA GLU A 801 -38.77 -15.75 35.46
C GLU A 801 -39.16 -16.81 34.43
N CYS A 802 -38.72 -16.65 33.18
CA CYS A 802 -38.65 -17.77 32.26
C CYS A 802 -37.40 -17.62 31.40
N GLY A 803 -36.38 -18.40 31.76
CA GLY A 803 -35.14 -18.52 30.99
C GLY A 803 -35.43 -19.11 29.61
N VAL A 804 -35.07 -18.38 28.56
CA VAL A 804 -34.99 -18.93 27.21
C VAL A 804 -33.56 -19.40 26.98
N SER A 805 -33.39 -20.72 27.08
CA SER A 805 -32.20 -21.44 26.68
C SER A 805 -31.91 -21.20 25.19
N LYS A 806 -30.77 -20.56 24.90
CA LYS A 806 -30.24 -20.48 23.53
C LYS A 806 -29.72 -21.85 23.11
N GLN A 807 -30.50 -22.56 22.29
CA GLN A 807 -30.05 -23.77 21.60
C GLN A 807 -28.79 -23.47 20.77
N HIS A 808 -27.71 -24.20 21.06
CA HIS A 808 -26.57 -24.39 20.17
C HIS A 808 -26.93 -25.49 19.15
N GLY A 809 -26.74 -25.25 17.86
CA GLY A 809 -26.71 -26.34 16.88
C GLY A 809 -27.29 -26.03 15.51
N ALA A 810 -26.50 -25.38 14.65
CA ALA A 810 -26.62 -25.56 13.21
C ALA A 810 -25.24 -26.01 12.69
N THR A 811 -25.04 -27.32 12.57
CA THR A 811 -23.85 -27.87 11.92
C THR A 811 -23.94 -27.59 10.41
N HIS A 812 -23.08 -26.72 9.90
CA HIS A 812 -23.00 -26.44 8.47
C HIS A 812 -22.63 -27.72 7.70
N ARG A 813 -23.44 -28.09 6.68
CA ARG A 813 -23.21 -29.28 5.86
C ARG A 813 -22.33 -28.94 4.65
N CYS A 814 -21.48 -29.89 4.24
CA CYS A 814 -20.71 -29.77 3.00
C CYS A 814 -21.63 -29.50 1.79
N SER A 815 -21.32 -28.45 1.04
CA SER A 815 -22.04 -28.00 -0.16
C SER A 815 -21.77 -28.87 -1.39
N LEU A 816 -20.68 -29.67 -1.38
CA LEU A 816 -20.27 -30.50 -2.51
C LEU A 816 -20.86 -31.92 -2.41
N ALA A 817 -20.65 -32.58 -1.27
CA ALA A 817 -21.04 -33.98 -1.06
C ALA A 817 -22.04 -34.19 0.10
N GLY A 818 -22.51 -33.12 0.76
CA GLY A 818 -23.44 -33.22 1.88
C GLY A 818 -22.89 -34.12 2.99
N LYS A 819 -23.70 -35.08 3.45
CA LYS A 819 -23.30 -36.07 4.48
C LYS A 819 -22.34 -37.16 3.96
N LYS A 820 -22.03 -37.18 2.66
CA LYS A 820 -21.08 -38.10 2.03
C LYS A 820 -19.66 -37.52 1.92
N CYS A 821 -19.46 -36.30 2.41
CA CYS A 821 -18.16 -35.64 2.41
C CYS A 821 -17.08 -36.50 3.08
N ARG A 822 -15.93 -36.62 2.42
CA ARG A 822 -14.76 -37.40 2.86
C ARG A 822 -14.06 -36.77 4.05
N LEU A 823 -14.29 -35.47 4.30
CA LEU A 823 -13.82 -34.74 5.48
C LEU A 823 -14.82 -34.78 6.64
N HIS A 824 -15.99 -35.38 6.45
CA HIS A 824 -16.94 -35.57 7.54
C HIS A 824 -16.38 -36.53 8.60
N GLY A 825 -16.33 -36.09 9.86
CA GLY A 825 -15.71 -36.84 10.95
C GLY A 825 -14.19 -36.63 11.08
N TYR A 826 -13.64 -35.56 10.53
CA TYR A 826 -12.26 -35.12 10.76
C TYR A 826 -12.22 -33.87 11.64
N SER A 827 -11.29 -33.85 12.59
CA SER A 827 -10.87 -32.64 13.31
C SER A 827 -9.55 -32.17 12.70
N ILE A 828 -9.50 -30.90 12.33
CA ILE A 828 -8.41 -30.34 11.53
C ILE A 828 -7.62 -29.33 12.36
N LEU A 829 -6.31 -29.57 12.48
CA LEU A 829 -5.34 -28.58 12.93
C LEU A 829 -4.67 -27.97 11.71
N LEU A 830 -4.55 -26.65 11.69
CA LEU A 830 -4.08 -25.89 10.55
C LEU A 830 -2.81 -25.11 10.92
N ALA A 831 -1.75 -25.23 10.13
CA ALA A 831 -0.54 -24.47 10.37
C ALA A 831 -0.81 -22.95 10.30
N PRO A 832 -0.26 -22.14 11.23
CA PRO A 832 -0.50 -20.69 11.27
C PRO A 832 -0.16 -19.96 9.96
N CYS A 833 0.82 -20.48 9.20
CA CYS A 833 1.24 -19.90 7.93
C CYS A 833 0.18 -20.02 6.81
N ILE A 834 -0.80 -20.91 6.96
CA ILE A 834 -1.91 -21.09 6.01
C ILE A 834 -3.29 -20.77 6.59
N ALA A 835 -3.40 -20.68 7.92
CA ALA A 835 -4.63 -20.28 8.60
C ALA A 835 -5.09 -18.84 8.32
N HIS A 836 -4.22 -18.00 7.75
CA HIS A 836 -4.54 -16.62 7.38
C HIS A 836 -4.99 -16.48 5.92
N TYR A 837 -5.16 -17.58 5.18
CA TYR A 837 -5.57 -17.56 3.78
C TYR A 837 -7.10 -17.67 3.69
N PRO A 838 -7.83 -16.56 3.43
CA PRO A 838 -9.29 -16.58 3.48
C PRO A 838 -9.88 -17.51 2.42
N TRP A 839 -9.23 -17.65 1.26
CA TRP A 839 -9.67 -18.59 0.24
C TRP A 839 -9.53 -20.07 0.66
N LEU A 840 -8.63 -20.40 1.59
CA LEU A 840 -8.51 -21.75 2.15
C LEU A 840 -9.53 -21.97 3.26
N THR A 841 -9.63 -21.02 4.19
CA THR A 841 -10.45 -21.15 5.42
C THR A 841 -11.92 -20.78 5.23
N GLU A 842 -12.24 -19.81 4.38
CA GLU A 842 -13.62 -19.35 4.12
C GLU A 842 -14.19 -20.01 2.86
N ASP A 843 -13.42 -20.14 1.78
CA ASP A 843 -13.94 -20.74 0.53
C ASP A 843 -13.79 -22.27 0.53
N LEU A 844 -12.57 -22.79 0.65
CA LEU A 844 -12.32 -24.23 0.45
C LEU A 844 -12.86 -25.05 1.63
N PHE A 845 -12.60 -24.64 2.87
CA PHE A 845 -13.14 -25.28 4.06
C PHE A 845 -14.63 -25.01 4.22
N GLY A 846 -15.08 -23.79 3.89
CA GLY A 846 -16.50 -23.43 3.89
C GLY A 846 -17.33 -24.32 2.97
N LYS A 847 -16.79 -24.69 1.78
CA LYS A 847 -17.45 -25.67 0.88
C LYS A 847 -17.68 -27.03 1.54
N HIS A 848 -16.81 -27.45 2.45
CA HIS A 848 -16.92 -28.70 3.21
C HIS A 848 -17.69 -28.57 4.53
N GLY A 849 -18.18 -27.38 4.86
CA GLY A 849 -18.85 -27.12 6.15
C GLY A 849 -17.88 -27.20 7.34
N ILE A 850 -16.62 -26.83 7.12
CA ILE A 850 -15.57 -26.82 8.14
C ILE A 850 -15.36 -25.36 8.56
N ASP A 851 -15.88 -24.97 9.71
CA ASP A 851 -15.73 -23.66 10.35
C ASP A 851 -14.92 -23.75 11.66
N ASP A 852 -14.99 -24.88 12.34
CA ASP A 852 -14.31 -25.15 13.61
C ASP A 852 -12.94 -25.86 13.46
N PHE A 853 -11.99 -25.22 12.75
CA PHE A 853 -10.59 -25.72 12.68
C PHE A 853 -9.70 -25.05 13.74
N LEU A 854 -8.70 -25.79 14.22
CA LEU A 854 -7.77 -25.31 15.25
C LEU A 854 -6.47 -24.81 14.61
N VAL A 855 -5.79 -23.86 15.26
CA VAL A 855 -4.49 -23.32 14.80
C VAL A 855 -3.40 -23.49 15.85
N ASP A 856 -3.78 -23.73 17.11
CA ASP A 856 -2.86 -23.97 18.23
C ASP A 856 -2.92 -25.44 18.66
N PRO A 857 -1.81 -26.20 18.55
CA PRO A 857 -1.75 -27.60 18.97
C PRO A 857 -2.14 -27.82 20.44
N ASN A 858 -1.86 -26.87 21.33
CA ASN A 858 -2.20 -26.97 22.76
C ASN A 858 -3.71 -26.89 23.02
N SER A 859 -4.44 -26.22 22.12
CA SER A 859 -5.91 -26.19 22.18
C SER A 859 -6.51 -27.57 21.85
N TRP A 860 -5.76 -28.47 21.20
CA TRP A 860 -6.25 -29.79 20.79
C TRP A 860 -6.30 -30.83 21.93
N SER A 861 -5.55 -30.61 23.02
CA SER A 861 -5.58 -31.44 24.24
C SER A 861 -6.64 -30.99 25.26
N GLN A 862 -7.08 -29.72 25.18
CA GLN A 862 -7.98 -29.11 26.17
C GLN A 862 -9.46 -29.13 25.78
N ILE A 863 -9.79 -29.41 24.51
CA ILE A 863 -11.19 -29.41 24.05
C ILE A 863 -11.84 -30.80 24.23
N ALA A 864 -12.96 -30.83 24.95
CA ALA A 864 -13.83 -32.00 25.06
C ALA A 864 -14.63 -32.21 23.75
N MET A 865 -13.98 -32.70 22.69
CA MET A 865 -14.63 -32.98 21.41
C MET A 865 -15.52 -34.25 21.46
N PRO A 866 -16.63 -34.30 20.69
CA PRO A 866 -17.42 -35.53 20.51
C PRO A 866 -16.54 -36.66 19.96
N ARG A 867 -16.56 -37.85 20.56
CA ARG A 867 -15.68 -38.96 20.12
C ARG A 867 -16.09 -39.58 18.78
N TYR A 868 -17.35 -39.41 18.40
CA TYR A 868 -17.96 -40.06 17.25
C TYR A 868 -18.77 -39.05 16.43
N ALA A 869 -18.68 -39.16 15.11
CA ALA A 869 -19.54 -38.48 14.14
C ALA A 869 -20.37 -39.51 13.37
N GLU A 870 -21.55 -39.12 12.88
CA GLU A 870 -22.39 -39.99 12.06
C GLU A 870 -22.01 -39.85 10.59
N ARG A 871 -21.31 -40.85 10.04
CA ARG A 871 -20.87 -40.86 8.65
C ARG A 871 -21.74 -41.79 7.80
N TRP A 872 -22.08 -41.34 6.59
CA TRP A 872 -22.79 -42.15 5.61
C TRP A 872 -21.89 -43.27 5.08
N ASP A 873 -22.36 -44.53 5.17
CA ASP A 873 -21.68 -45.69 4.61
C ASP A 873 -22.38 -46.12 3.31
N SER A 874 -21.66 -46.00 2.18
CA SER A 874 -22.18 -46.35 0.85
C SER A 874 -22.49 -47.84 0.69
N SER A 875 -21.83 -48.72 1.45
CA SER A 875 -22.02 -50.17 1.36
C SER A 875 -23.28 -50.65 2.09
N SER A 876 -23.58 -50.07 3.26
CA SER A 876 -24.74 -50.41 4.09
C SER A 876 -25.95 -49.46 3.94
N ARG A 877 -25.79 -48.36 3.20
CA ARG A 877 -26.81 -47.30 2.97
C ARG A 877 -27.44 -46.75 4.27
N GLN A 878 -26.68 -46.75 5.35
CA GLN A 878 -27.10 -46.25 6.66
C GLN A 878 -26.03 -45.32 7.27
N MET A 879 -26.43 -44.53 8.26
CA MET A 879 -25.50 -43.72 9.06
C MET A 879 -24.82 -44.61 10.10
N LYS A 880 -23.48 -44.63 10.08
CA LYS A 880 -22.67 -45.33 11.08
C LYS A 880 -21.97 -44.32 11.99
N LYS A 881 -21.89 -44.62 13.28
CA LYS A 881 -21.04 -43.87 14.22
C LYS A 881 -19.58 -44.20 13.94
N VAL A 882 -18.82 -43.21 13.49
CA VAL A 882 -17.38 -43.32 13.16
C VAL A 882 -16.58 -42.44 14.11
N ARG A 883 -15.45 -42.94 14.60
CA ARG A 883 -14.55 -42.17 15.48
C ARG A 883 -13.98 -40.96 14.71
N ILE A 884 -13.99 -39.78 15.34
CA ILE A 884 -13.39 -38.58 14.74
C ILE A 884 -11.88 -38.78 14.60
N ARG A 885 -11.36 -38.54 13.39
CA ARG A 885 -9.93 -38.62 13.08
C ARG A 885 -9.28 -37.25 13.14
N LYS A 886 -8.09 -37.16 13.72
CA LYS A 886 -7.30 -35.93 13.81
C LYS A 886 -6.31 -35.88 12.65
N ILE A 887 -6.27 -34.75 11.93
CA ILE A 887 -5.27 -34.50 10.88
C ILE A 887 -4.72 -33.08 11.01
N CYS A 888 -3.46 -32.93 10.62
CA CYS A 888 -2.80 -31.63 10.54
C CYS A 888 -2.61 -31.26 9.06
N LEU A 889 -2.91 -30.00 8.72
CA LEU A 889 -2.69 -29.45 7.38
C LEU A 889 -1.57 -28.40 7.44
N VAL A 890 -0.61 -28.53 6.54
CA VAL A 890 0.59 -27.68 6.45
C VAL A 890 0.82 -27.18 5.02
N GLU A 891 1.74 -26.23 4.84
CA GLU A 891 2.28 -25.87 3.52
C GLU A 891 3.63 -26.58 3.34
N SER A 892 3.63 -27.72 2.65
CA SER A 892 4.84 -28.53 2.45
C SER A 892 5.96 -27.76 1.73
N ARG A 893 5.63 -26.73 0.94
CA ARG A 893 6.63 -25.90 0.23
C ARG A 893 7.36 -24.91 1.14
N ARG A 894 6.93 -24.72 2.39
CA ARG A 894 7.61 -23.90 3.40
C ARG A 894 8.23 -24.79 4.47
N LEU A 895 9.38 -25.40 4.14
CA LEU A 895 10.03 -26.42 4.97
C LEU A 895 10.23 -25.95 6.42
N ASP A 896 10.82 -24.77 6.62
CA ASP A 896 11.11 -24.23 7.97
C ASP A 896 9.85 -23.99 8.81
N ALA A 897 8.80 -23.44 8.18
CA ALA A 897 7.54 -23.18 8.86
C ALA A 897 6.81 -24.47 9.21
N THR A 898 6.87 -25.47 8.31
CA THR A 898 6.28 -26.79 8.52
C THR A 898 7.02 -27.55 9.61
N MET A 899 8.36 -27.58 9.61
CA MET A 899 9.16 -28.21 10.65
C MET A 899 9.01 -27.53 12.02
N SER A 900 8.96 -26.20 12.05
CA SER A 900 8.69 -25.44 13.28
C SER A 900 7.31 -25.77 13.85
N PHE A 901 6.30 -25.92 13.00
CA PHE A 901 4.96 -26.31 13.43
C PHE A 901 4.89 -27.77 13.88
N TYR A 902 5.64 -28.66 13.22
CA TYR A 902 5.80 -30.05 13.61
C TYR A 902 6.30 -30.17 15.05
N GLY A 903 7.39 -29.47 15.39
CA GLY A 903 7.93 -29.46 16.75
C GLY A 903 6.94 -28.93 17.79
N LYS A 904 6.04 -28.01 17.41
CA LYS A 904 4.96 -27.53 18.30
C LYS A 904 3.88 -28.57 18.54
N ILE A 905 3.58 -29.43 17.55
CA ILE A 905 2.62 -30.53 17.71
C ILE A 905 3.22 -31.60 18.63
N GLU A 906 4.49 -31.94 18.45
CA GLU A 906 5.18 -32.89 19.33
C GLU A 906 5.27 -32.37 20.77
N ALA A 907 5.62 -31.10 20.93
CA ALA A 907 5.69 -30.45 22.25
C ALA A 907 4.32 -30.35 22.96
N ALA A 908 3.22 -30.36 22.22
CA ALA A 908 1.87 -30.37 22.80
C ALA A 908 1.51 -31.71 23.46
N GLY A 909 2.29 -32.77 23.25
CA GLY A 909 2.22 -34.02 24.00
C GLY A 909 0.85 -34.70 23.94
N LEU A 910 0.25 -34.80 22.74
CA LEU A 910 -1.08 -35.40 22.57
C LEU A 910 -1.06 -36.86 23.06
N ALA A 911 -1.87 -37.14 24.08
CA ALA A 911 -1.99 -38.47 24.69
C ALA A 911 -3.42 -39.00 24.60
N ARG A 912 -3.52 -40.31 24.38
CA ARG A 912 -4.77 -41.07 24.47
C ARG A 912 -5.15 -41.26 25.94
N LYS A 913 -6.40 -41.64 26.21
CA LYS A 913 -6.90 -41.87 27.59
C LYS A 913 -6.16 -42.98 28.36
N ASN A 914 -5.46 -43.88 27.67
CA ASN A 914 -4.61 -44.90 28.26
C ASN A 914 -3.17 -44.40 28.54
N GLY A 915 -2.88 -43.12 28.34
CA GLY A 915 -1.56 -42.51 28.58
C GLY A 915 -0.59 -42.62 27.40
N GLU A 916 -0.93 -43.34 26.33
CA GLU A 916 -0.07 -43.52 25.16
C GLU A 916 -0.09 -42.31 24.21
N ARG A 917 1.01 -42.05 23.51
CA ARG A 917 1.13 -40.96 22.50
C ARG A 917 0.10 -41.14 21.38
N GLU A 918 -0.63 -40.06 21.07
CA GLU A 918 -1.57 -40.00 19.94
C GLU A 918 -0.86 -39.41 18.71
N TRP A 919 -0.61 -40.27 17.72
CA TRP A 919 -0.02 -39.88 16.44
C TRP A 919 -1.05 -39.22 15.51
N VAL A 920 -0.65 -38.13 14.85
CA VAL A 920 -1.49 -37.35 13.93
C VAL A 920 -0.89 -37.32 12.54
N GLY A 921 -1.67 -37.70 11.52
CA GLY A 921 -1.25 -37.59 10.13
C GLY A 921 -1.14 -36.13 9.70
N VAL A 922 0.00 -35.77 9.11
CA VAL A 922 0.31 -34.45 8.59
C VAL A 922 0.24 -34.48 7.07
N TYR A 923 -0.57 -33.60 6.50
CA TYR A 923 -0.83 -33.53 5.06
C TYR A 923 -0.64 -32.11 4.53
N ASP A 924 -0.30 -31.99 3.25
CA ASP A 924 -0.33 -30.70 2.57
C ASP A 924 -1.78 -30.24 2.40
N TRP A 925 -2.05 -28.95 2.59
CA TRP A 925 -3.40 -28.40 2.51
C TRP A 925 -4.07 -28.65 1.14
N ARG A 926 -3.29 -28.86 0.06
CA ARG A 926 -3.79 -29.21 -1.28
C ARG A 926 -4.60 -30.51 -1.30
N LEU A 927 -4.48 -31.35 -0.28
CA LEU A 927 -5.39 -32.46 -0.02
C LEU A 927 -6.86 -32.03 -0.10
N ILE A 928 -7.22 -30.90 0.50
CA ILE A 928 -8.61 -30.41 0.55
C ILE A 928 -9.07 -29.96 -0.84
N GLN A 929 -8.14 -29.46 -1.66
CA GLN A 929 -8.43 -29.07 -3.04
C GLN A 929 -8.76 -30.30 -3.89
N ASP A 930 -7.89 -31.31 -3.87
CA ASP A 930 -8.12 -32.56 -4.61
C ASP A 930 -9.39 -33.28 -4.14
N LEU A 931 -9.69 -33.26 -2.83
CA LEU A 931 -10.95 -33.80 -2.31
C LEU A 931 -12.17 -33.01 -2.80
N SER A 932 -12.06 -31.68 -2.94
CA SER A 932 -13.13 -30.84 -3.50
C SER A 932 -13.36 -31.12 -4.98
N ASP A 933 -12.30 -31.36 -5.75
CA ASP A 933 -12.40 -31.66 -7.18
C ASP A 933 -12.99 -33.06 -7.42
N LEU A 934 -12.64 -34.04 -6.57
CA LEU A 934 -13.29 -35.36 -6.53
C LEU A 934 -14.77 -35.28 -6.14
N GLU A 935 -15.12 -34.51 -5.11
CA GLU A 935 -16.51 -34.40 -4.64
C GLU A 935 -17.41 -33.56 -5.55
N SER A 936 -16.82 -32.64 -6.31
CA SER A 936 -17.53 -31.87 -7.36
C SER A 936 -17.61 -32.59 -8.71
N GLY A 937 -17.04 -33.78 -8.83
CA GLY A 937 -17.08 -34.59 -10.06
C GLY A 937 -16.15 -34.11 -11.18
N LYS A 938 -15.21 -33.20 -10.88
CA LYS A 938 -14.23 -32.67 -11.86
C LYS A 938 -13.09 -33.66 -12.17
N GLN A 939 -12.92 -34.69 -11.35
CA GLN A 939 -11.84 -35.67 -11.45
C GLN A 939 -12.41 -37.10 -11.45
N LYS A 940 -11.95 -37.98 -12.34
CA LYS A 940 -12.42 -39.38 -12.43
C LYS A 940 -11.79 -40.26 -11.32
N PRO A 941 -12.46 -41.30 -10.80
CA PRO A 941 -12.00 -42.12 -9.66
C PRO A 941 -10.73 -42.98 -9.85
N GLY A 942 -9.89 -42.73 -10.86
CA GLY A 942 -8.73 -43.57 -11.21
C GLY A 942 -7.35 -42.97 -10.92
N GLU A 943 -7.26 -41.70 -10.50
CA GLU A 943 -5.98 -41.08 -10.12
C GLU A 943 -5.58 -41.42 -8.67
N MET A 944 -4.28 -41.34 -8.39
CA MET A 944 -3.67 -41.68 -7.10
C MET A 944 -4.43 -41.06 -5.91
N ASP A 945 -4.71 -41.86 -4.87
CA ASP A 945 -5.47 -41.46 -3.68
C ASP A 945 -4.94 -40.12 -3.10
N PRO A 946 -5.75 -39.04 -3.03
CA PRO A 946 -5.32 -37.73 -2.55
C PRO A 946 -4.64 -37.77 -1.18
N TRP A 947 -5.10 -38.68 -0.30
CA TRP A 947 -4.51 -38.86 1.03
C TRP A 947 -3.07 -39.37 0.96
N LYS A 948 -2.74 -40.24 -0.01
CA LYS A 948 -1.37 -40.69 -0.24
C LYS A 948 -0.53 -39.62 -0.93
N LYS A 949 -1.11 -38.93 -1.91
CA LYS A 949 -0.45 -37.88 -2.70
C LYS A 949 0.06 -36.72 -1.86
N HIS A 950 -0.73 -36.30 -0.88
CA HIS A 950 -0.43 -35.13 -0.05
C HIS A 950 0.05 -35.50 1.36
N HIS A 951 0.43 -36.76 1.60
CA HIS A 951 0.98 -37.17 2.88
C HIS A 951 2.39 -36.58 3.07
N VAL A 952 2.57 -35.83 4.16
CA VAL A 952 3.85 -35.18 4.50
C VAL A 952 4.59 -35.96 5.60
N GLY A 953 3.87 -36.46 6.60
CA GLY A 953 4.47 -37.17 7.74
C GLY A 953 3.47 -37.52 8.83
N ILE A 954 3.97 -37.97 9.99
CA ILE A 954 3.16 -38.32 11.17
C ILE A 954 3.79 -37.68 12.42
N ALA A 955 3.08 -36.74 13.05
CA ALA A 955 3.53 -36.00 14.23
C ALA A 955 3.03 -36.62 15.54
#